data_AF-A0A545TFF2-F1
#
_entry.id   AF-A0A545TFF2-F1
#
_cell.length_a   1.000
_cell.length_b   1.000
_cell.length_c   1.000
_cell.angle_alpha   90.00
_cell.angle_beta   90.00
_cell.angle_gamma   90.00
#
_symmetry.space_group_name_H-M   'P 1'
#
loop_
_entity.id
_entity.type
_entity.pdbx_description
1 polymer ?
#
loop_
_entity_poly.entity_id
_entity_poly.type
_entity_poly.pdbx_seq_one_letter_code
_entity_poly.pdbx_strand_id
1 'polypeptide(L)'
;MLPRSFALTFRNWRVALVLLPLAIALRIFDPWPVEQLRLQLFDLYQEISPRTLESYPVVVIDIDETSMSALGQWPWPRSLLAELVDFAAGAEVHAIGFDILFPDRDRLSPDNLIRQYQQLAPDLQDALSVLPSNDAVLANSIARAPVVLGVALSPVGLPEVDSLSQRTAVFEKGDNPREFMVRYGGVLGNIALIGDQSRGQGIVSLATRRDSVVRRLPAVVRVNESLFPAFSVELLRVAAGVDSVSVFTERAGIKGLSLAGQFMPTDGSGQFWPHFSRHDPARFISARDVLNGSVDPGLLAGKFVLIGTTAAGLGDLSATPVGENMSGVEIHAQMLETLLTGGLLLRPNFAVTAEIAVTLIISIFLVSAHARGKAISTIAFSLVLAFAVVGSSWLLFALESLLLDATYPLFVAMLLYVFLISGGFLREERERRRREERLRELQDELINVSRVSAMSQLSSALAHELNQPLTAIINYIQASRRVITKASEAAPPDGAGASGPETIERVGSMMSKALTQAERAGGIIRGLRGTFEKREATRAPEELAPIIEEAILLGQIGSTRNRVDVKTVLSANLPPVDVNRIQVQQVIVNLVRNAVEAVSDSQLRRVTVEAFARSAENLEVVVADSGPGVTPEVKGKLFKSFVTTKDSGMGIGLSICHSIVEMHGGEMWLGESADGGAAFHFTLPVAG
;
A
#
# COMPACT_ATOMS: atom_id res chain seq x y z
N MET A 1 -19.85 -31.32 10.97
CA MET A 1 -19.31 -29.95 11.03
C MET A 1 -17.81 -30.02 10.83
N LEU A 2 -17.28 -29.55 9.70
CA LEU A 2 -15.82 -29.42 9.51
C LEU A 2 -15.28 -28.33 10.46
N PRO A 3 -14.11 -28.52 11.09
CA PRO A 3 -13.55 -27.53 12.01
C PRO A 3 -13.32 -26.19 11.28
N ARG A 4 -13.56 -25.05 11.96
CA ARG A 4 -13.44 -23.68 11.40
C ARG A 4 -12.11 -23.43 10.69
N SER A 5 -11.03 -24.08 11.14
CA SER A 5 -9.71 -24.06 10.49
C SER A 5 -9.75 -24.61 9.06
N PHE A 6 -10.50 -25.69 8.81
CA PHE A 6 -10.58 -26.34 7.50
C PHE A 6 -11.32 -25.49 6.46
N ALA A 7 -12.40 -24.81 6.86
CA ALA A 7 -13.16 -23.91 5.98
C ALA A 7 -12.38 -22.64 5.60
N LEU A 8 -11.55 -22.13 6.52
CA LEU A 8 -10.64 -21.00 6.26
C LEU A 8 -9.51 -21.40 5.31
N THR A 9 -8.91 -22.58 5.51
CA THR A 9 -7.91 -23.15 4.60
C THR A 9 -8.50 -23.28 3.19
N PHE A 10 -9.63 -23.98 3.04
CA PHE A 10 -10.25 -24.23 1.72
C PHE A 10 -10.55 -22.95 0.92
N ARG A 11 -10.91 -21.85 1.60
CA ARG A 11 -11.21 -20.58 0.92
C ARG A 11 -9.98 -19.78 0.52
N ASN A 12 -8.90 -19.81 1.31
CA ASN A 12 -7.63 -19.20 0.91
C ASN A 12 -7.03 -19.92 -0.31
N TRP A 13 -7.25 -21.23 -0.43
CA TRP A 13 -6.89 -21.99 -1.63
C TRP A 13 -7.63 -21.56 -2.90
N ARG A 14 -8.87 -21.03 -2.80
CA ARG A 14 -9.60 -20.54 -4.00
C ARG A 14 -8.91 -19.35 -4.67
N VAL A 15 -8.28 -18.47 -3.89
CA VAL A 15 -7.50 -17.34 -4.42
C VAL A 15 -6.28 -17.86 -5.19
N ALA A 16 -5.54 -18.80 -4.59
CA ALA A 16 -4.40 -19.42 -5.24
C ALA A 16 -4.80 -20.21 -6.51
N LEU A 17 -5.95 -20.91 -6.49
CA LEU A 17 -6.46 -21.66 -7.65
C LEU A 17 -6.79 -20.77 -8.86
N VAL A 18 -7.05 -19.48 -8.66
CA VAL A 18 -7.30 -18.53 -9.76
C VAL A 18 -6.03 -17.78 -10.16
N LEU A 19 -5.25 -17.31 -9.18
CA LEU A 19 -4.04 -16.52 -9.46
C LEU A 19 -2.90 -17.34 -10.05
N LEU A 20 -2.68 -18.58 -9.59
CA LEU A 20 -1.53 -19.37 -10.03
C LEU A 20 -1.60 -19.79 -11.50
N PRO A 21 -2.74 -20.23 -12.06
CA PRO A 21 -2.83 -20.49 -13.49
C PRO A 21 -2.57 -19.24 -14.34
N LEU A 22 -3.07 -18.07 -13.92
CA LEU A 22 -2.82 -16.81 -14.61
C LEU A 22 -1.34 -16.41 -14.55
N ALA A 23 -0.71 -16.58 -13.39
CA ALA A 23 0.73 -16.38 -13.24
C ALA A 23 1.50 -17.34 -14.18
N ILE A 24 1.23 -18.64 -14.13
CA ILE A 24 1.89 -19.62 -15.02
C ILE A 24 1.75 -19.21 -16.49
N ALA A 25 0.55 -18.84 -16.94
CA ALA A 25 0.33 -18.36 -18.30
C ALA A 25 1.16 -17.10 -18.62
N LEU A 26 1.23 -16.14 -17.69
CA LEU A 26 2.04 -14.93 -17.82
C LEU A 26 3.54 -15.24 -17.90
N ARG A 27 4.04 -16.21 -17.13
CA ARG A 27 5.45 -16.65 -17.19
C ARG A 27 5.76 -17.32 -18.53
N ILE A 28 4.86 -18.16 -19.04
CA ILE A 28 5.04 -18.87 -20.31
C ILE A 28 5.02 -17.91 -21.50
N PHE A 29 4.13 -16.91 -21.48
CA PHE A 29 4.08 -15.88 -22.52
C PHE A 29 5.26 -14.91 -22.44
N ASP A 30 5.80 -14.69 -21.24
CA ASP A 30 6.97 -13.85 -20.94
C ASP A 30 6.92 -12.46 -21.62
N PRO A 31 5.89 -11.65 -21.36
CA PRO A 31 5.76 -10.35 -22.00
C PRO A 31 6.91 -9.43 -21.60
N TRP A 32 7.20 -8.45 -22.45
CA TRP A 32 8.36 -7.56 -22.30
C TRP A 32 8.58 -7.01 -20.87
N PRO A 33 7.59 -6.51 -20.11
CA PRO A 33 7.83 -6.02 -18.75
C PRO A 33 8.33 -7.10 -17.78
N VAL A 34 7.86 -8.35 -17.93
CA VAL A 34 8.29 -9.48 -17.09
C VAL A 34 9.71 -9.89 -17.45
N GLU A 35 10.02 -9.97 -18.74
CA GLU A 35 11.37 -10.23 -19.19
C GLU A 35 12.35 -9.14 -18.72
N GLN A 36 11.97 -7.86 -18.79
CA GLN A 36 12.84 -6.74 -18.42
C GLN A 36 13.25 -6.77 -16.94
N LEU A 37 12.32 -7.05 -16.02
CA LEU A 37 12.65 -7.17 -14.60
C LEU A 37 13.68 -8.28 -14.34
N ARG A 38 13.54 -9.41 -15.04
CA ARG A 38 14.51 -10.51 -14.99
C ARG A 38 15.88 -10.08 -15.53
N LEU A 39 15.91 -9.40 -16.68
CA LEU A 39 17.16 -8.94 -17.29
C LEU A 39 17.88 -7.93 -16.39
N GLN A 40 17.14 -7.01 -15.75
CA GLN A 40 17.70 -6.06 -14.78
C GLN A 40 18.31 -6.77 -13.56
N LEU A 41 17.68 -7.85 -13.07
CA LEU A 41 18.28 -8.66 -12.00
C LEU A 41 19.62 -9.27 -12.45
N PHE A 42 19.67 -9.80 -13.67
CA PHE A 42 20.89 -10.41 -14.21
C PHE A 42 21.99 -9.38 -14.49
N ASP A 43 21.61 -8.17 -14.90
CA ASP A 43 22.54 -7.05 -15.04
C ASP A 43 23.13 -6.68 -13.67
N LEU A 44 22.27 -6.53 -12.65
CA LEU A 44 22.71 -6.27 -11.27
C LEU A 44 23.67 -7.35 -10.75
N TYR A 45 23.45 -8.62 -11.12
CA TYR A 45 24.36 -9.71 -10.74
C TYR A 45 25.77 -9.53 -11.31
N GLN A 46 25.87 -9.16 -12.58
CA GLN A 46 27.15 -8.89 -13.24
C GLN A 46 27.79 -7.57 -12.77
N GLU A 47 27.00 -6.56 -12.44
CA GLU A 47 27.50 -5.29 -11.90
C GLU A 47 28.16 -5.47 -10.52
N ILE A 48 27.53 -6.27 -9.65
CA ILE A 48 28.05 -6.57 -8.30
C ILE A 48 29.26 -7.51 -8.36
N SER A 49 29.23 -8.50 -9.26
CA SER A 49 30.28 -9.50 -9.40
C SER A 49 30.71 -9.63 -10.86
N PRO A 50 31.44 -8.64 -11.40
CA PRO A 50 31.98 -8.70 -12.76
C PRO A 50 33.04 -9.79 -12.87
N ARG A 51 33.26 -10.31 -14.08
CA ARG A 51 34.31 -11.30 -14.33
C ARG A 51 35.69 -10.69 -14.07
N THR A 52 36.53 -11.41 -13.35
CA THR A 52 37.94 -11.05 -13.11
C THR A 52 38.83 -11.75 -14.13
N LEU A 53 39.79 -11.02 -14.70
CA LEU A 53 40.77 -11.56 -15.64
C LEU A 53 42.15 -11.61 -14.97
N GLU A 54 42.79 -12.79 -14.98
CA GLU A 54 44.19 -12.94 -14.55
C GLU A 54 45.17 -12.75 -15.71
N SER A 55 44.71 -12.95 -16.95
CA SER A 55 45.48 -12.73 -18.18
C SER A 55 44.57 -12.34 -19.34
N TYR A 56 45.15 -11.69 -20.35
CA TYR A 56 44.46 -11.27 -21.57
C TYR A 56 44.84 -12.18 -22.73
N PRO A 57 44.09 -13.27 -22.99
CA PRO A 57 44.35 -14.15 -24.13
C PRO A 57 43.93 -13.53 -25.47
N VAL A 58 43.21 -12.41 -25.43
CA VAL A 58 42.78 -11.64 -26.60
C VAL A 58 43.32 -10.21 -26.47
N VAL A 59 43.93 -9.70 -27.53
CA VAL A 59 44.44 -8.32 -27.63
C VAL A 59 43.76 -7.63 -28.80
N VAL A 60 43.38 -6.37 -28.61
CA VAL A 60 42.77 -5.54 -29.66
C VAL A 60 43.82 -4.58 -30.19
N ILE A 61 44.14 -4.67 -31.48
CA ILE A 61 44.82 -3.61 -32.21
C ILE A 61 43.76 -2.58 -32.60
N ASP A 62 43.80 -1.44 -31.93
CA ASP A 62 42.74 -0.46 -31.93
C ASP A 62 43.01 0.69 -32.91
N ILE A 63 42.04 0.92 -33.79
CA ILE A 63 41.95 2.13 -34.62
C ILE A 63 41.26 3.21 -33.78
N ASP A 64 42.06 3.78 -32.88
CA ASP A 64 41.67 4.80 -31.92
C ASP A 64 41.81 6.22 -32.49
N GLU A 65 41.36 7.22 -31.74
CA GLU A 65 41.49 8.64 -32.10
C GLU A 65 42.97 9.05 -32.30
N THR A 66 43.89 8.46 -31.54
CA THR A 66 45.33 8.76 -31.69
C THR A 66 45.90 8.21 -33.00
N SER A 67 45.39 7.07 -33.46
CA SER A 67 45.74 6.52 -34.77
C SER A 67 45.14 7.32 -35.91
N MET A 68 43.86 7.70 -35.81
CA MET A 68 43.22 8.50 -36.87
C MET A 68 43.85 9.90 -37.03
N SER A 69 44.25 10.52 -35.91
CA SER A 69 44.94 11.81 -35.96
C SER A 69 46.35 11.73 -36.58
N ALA A 70 47.05 10.60 -36.42
CA ALA A 70 48.40 10.40 -36.94
C ALA A 70 48.42 9.90 -38.40
N LEU A 71 47.55 8.95 -38.75
CA LEU A 71 47.57 8.23 -40.02
C LEU A 71 46.52 8.73 -41.03
N GLY A 72 45.65 9.65 -40.60
CA GLY A 72 44.60 10.23 -41.43
C GLY A 72 43.22 9.61 -41.18
N GLN A 73 42.22 10.17 -41.86
CA GLN A 73 40.82 9.83 -41.66
C GLN A 73 40.51 8.40 -42.11
N TRP A 74 39.77 7.65 -41.28
CA TRP A 74 39.19 6.36 -41.64
C TRP A 74 38.11 6.50 -42.74
N PRO A 75 37.97 5.57 -43.72
CA PRO A 75 38.71 4.32 -43.89
C PRO A 75 40.11 4.47 -44.48
N TRP A 76 41.08 3.71 -43.93
CA TRP A 76 42.46 3.70 -44.41
C TRP A 76 42.68 2.84 -45.68
N PRO A 77 43.78 3.08 -46.44
CA PRO A 77 44.20 2.19 -47.51
C PRO A 77 44.38 0.75 -47.02
N ARG A 78 44.04 -0.23 -47.87
CA ARG A 78 44.11 -1.66 -47.53
C ARG A 78 45.55 -2.15 -47.39
N SER A 79 46.50 -1.46 -48.00
CA SER A 79 47.94 -1.68 -47.77
C SER A 79 48.33 -1.45 -46.30
N LEU A 80 47.77 -0.45 -45.63
CA LEU A 80 48.07 -0.16 -44.22
C LEU A 80 47.51 -1.25 -43.30
N LEU A 81 46.32 -1.76 -43.63
CA LEU A 81 45.72 -2.91 -42.92
C LEU A 81 46.54 -4.19 -43.16
N ALA A 82 47.15 -4.33 -44.34
CA ALA A 82 48.03 -5.47 -44.65
C ALA A 82 49.27 -5.48 -43.76
N GLU A 83 49.84 -4.30 -43.45
CA GLU A 83 50.97 -4.17 -42.52
C GLU A 83 50.60 -4.60 -41.10
N LEU A 84 49.39 -4.27 -40.62
CA LEU A 84 48.89 -4.75 -39.32
C LEU A 84 48.74 -6.28 -39.30
N VAL A 85 48.25 -6.87 -40.39
CA VAL A 85 48.13 -8.33 -40.52
C VAL A 85 49.51 -8.98 -40.51
N ASP A 86 50.46 -8.44 -41.28
CA ASP A 86 51.81 -8.99 -41.37
C ASP A 86 52.57 -8.86 -40.03
N PHE A 87 52.36 -7.77 -39.28
CA PHE A 87 52.89 -7.61 -37.92
C PHE A 87 52.33 -8.68 -36.97
N ALA A 88 50.99 -8.82 -36.91
CA ALA A 88 50.36 -9.81 -36.04
C ALA A 88 50.72 -11.25 -36.44
N ALA A 89 50.81 -11.54 -37.74
CA ALA A 89 51.21 -12.85 -38.24
C ALA A 89 52.67 -13.18 -37.88
N GLY A 90 53.57 -12.20 -37.89
CA GLY A 90 54.96 -12.35 -37.48
C GLY A 90 55.16 -12.69 -36.00
N ALA A 91 54.13 -12.49 -35.17
CA ALA A 91 54.18 -12.75 -33.73
C ALA A 91 53.65 -14.14 -33.31
N GLU A 92 53.34 -15.05 -34.24
CA GLU A 92 52.81 -16.40 -33.94
C GLU A 92 51.50 -16.39 -33.11
N VAL A 93 50.55 -15.57 -33.54
CA VAL A 93 49.20 -15.48 -32.95
C VAL A 93 48.32 -16.70 -33.29
N HIS A 94 47.33 -17.01 -32.45
CA HIS A 94 46.39 -18.11 -32.67
C HIS A 94 45.46 -17.85 -33.87
N ALA A 95 44.89 -16.65 -33.94
CA ALA A 95 44.08 -16.18 -35.05
C ALA A 95 44.00 -14.64 -35.04
N ILE A 96 43.76 -14.06 -36.21
CA ILE A 96 43.56 -12.62 -36.40
C ILE A 96 42.10 -12.41 -36.83
N GLY A 97 41.36 -11.58 -36.10
CA GLY A 97 39.97 -11.25 -36.43
C GLY A 97 39.85 -9.81 -36.88
N PHE A 98 39.15 -9.56 -37.99
CA PHE A 98 38.70 -8.21 -38.34
C PHE A 98 37.25 -8.00 -37.90
N ASP A 99 37.04 -7.09 -36.96
CA ASP A 99 35.69 -6.59 -36.60
C ASP A 99 35.31 -5.39 -37.49
N ILE A 100 35.65 -5.50 -38.77
CA ILE A 100 35.51 -4.46 -39.79
C ILE A 100 35.12 -5.17 -41.08
N LEU A 101 34.21 -4.56 -41.85
CA LEU A 101 33.78 -5.08 -43.13
C LEU A 101 34.47 -4.38 -44.30
N PHE A 102 34.70 -5.14 -45.37
CA PHE A 102 35.25 -4.67 -46.64
C PHE A 102 34.25 -4.91 -47.80
N PRO A 103 33.06 -4.28 -47.78
CA PRO A 103 32.02 -4.54 -48.79
C PRO A 103 32.35 -3.91 -50.15
N ASP A 104 33.16 -2.84 -50.14
CA ASP A 104 33.53 -2.07 -51.32
C ASP A 104 35.03 -2.12 -51.58
N ARG A 105 35.42 -1.94 -52.85
CA ARG A 105 36.83 -1.80 -53.28
C ARG A 105 37.49 -0.58 -52.64
N ASP A 106 38.79 -0.69 -52.35
CA ASP A 106 39.56 0.43 -51.80
C ASP A 106 39.58 1.63 -52.75
N ARG A 107 39.13 2.79 -52.27
CA ARG A 107 39.07 4.06 -53.01
C ARG A 107 40.46 4.56 -53.41
N LEU A 108 41.49 4.22 -52.64
CA LEU A 108 42.87 4.65 -52.85
C LEU A 108 43.71 3.62 -53.60
N SER A 109 43.10 2.55 -54.12
CA SER A 109 43.78 1.61 -55.01
C SER A 109 44.21 2.30 -56.32
N PRO A 110 45.41 2.00 -56.86
CA PRO A 110 45.88 2.56 -58.13
C PRO A 110 44.84 2.46 -59.27
N ASP A 111 44.22 1.30 -59.44
CA ASP A 111 43.17 1.07 -60.46
C ASP A 111 41.96 2.00 -60.31
N ASN A 112 41.56 2.31 -59.07
CA ASN A 112 40.42 3.18 -58.79
C ASN A 112 40.79 4.66 -58.98
N LEU A 113 42.02 5.06 -58.63
CA LEU A 113 42.52 6.41 -58.88
C LEU A 113 42.53 6.72 -60.38
N ILE A 114 42.97 5.77 -61.22
CA ILE A 114 42.93 5.90 -62.68
C ILE A 114 41.49 6.11 -63.18
N ARG A 115 40.50 5.38 -62.65
CA ARG A 115 39.09 5.53 -63.03
C ARG A 115 38.47 6.83 -62.54
N GLN A 116 38.79 7.25 -61.32
CA GLN A 116 38.20 8.41 -60.67
C GLN A 116 38.73 9.72 -61.27
N TYR A 117 40.01 9.76 -61.63
CA TYR A 117 40.66 10.94 -62.18
C TYR A 117 40.91 10.80 -63.68
N GLN A 118 39.88 11.09 -64.48
CA GLN A 118 39.90 10.98 -65.95
C GLN A 118 40.95 11.87 -66.67
N GLN A 119 41.61 12.79 -65.96
CA GLN A 119 42.61 13.73 -66.51
C GLN A 119 44.02 13.50 -65.93
N LEU A 120 44.38 12.27 -65.58
CA LEU A 120 45.76 11.93 -65.20
C LEU A 120 46.69 12.03 -66.42
N ALA A 121 47.91 12.55 -66.22
CA ALA A 121 48.94 12.54 -67.26
C ALA A 121 49.26 11.10 -67.68
N PRO A 122 49.51 10.81 -68.97
CA PRO A 122 49.76 9.44 -69.47
C PRO A 122 50.87 8.72 -68.69
N ASP A 123 51.99 9.39 -68.44
CA ASP A 123 53.13 8.84 -67.68
C ASP A 123 52.74 8.40 -66.26
N LEU A 124 51.80 9.11 -65.63
CA LEU A 124 51.30 8.80 -64.29
C LEU A 124 50.29 7.65 -64.33
N GLN A 125 49.47 7.55 -65.38
CA GLN A 125 48.58 6.40 -65.58
C GLN A 125 49.40 5.12 -65.77
N ASP A 126 50.44 5.18 -66.60
CA ASP A 126 51.34 4.04 -66.82
C ASP A 126 52.04 3.64 -65.52
N ALA A 127 52.56 4.59 -64.75
CA ALA A 127 53.19 4.32 -63.46
C ALA A 127 52.22 3.69 -62.44
N LEU A 128 50.97 4.18 -62.36
CA LEU A 128 49.95 3.64 -61.46
C LEU A 128 49.49 2.24 -61.88
N SER A 129 49.45 1.94 -63.18
CA SER A 129 48.99 0.64 -63.70
C SER A 129 49.92 -0.54 -63.34
N VAL A 130 51.18 -0.25 -62.99
CA VAL A 130 52.17 -1.27 -62.58
C VAL A 130 52.05 -1.60 -61.08
N LEU A 131 51.47 -0.71 -60.28
CA LEU A 131 51.33 -0.92 -58.84
C LEU A 131 50.21 -1.92 -58.55
N PRO A 132 50.38 -2.82 -57.57
CA PRO A 132 49.32 -3.73 -57.17
C PRO A 132 48.15 -2.96 -56.56
N SER A 133 46.93 -3.45 -56.77
CA SER A 133 45.75 -2.96 -56.04
C SER A 133 45.95 -3.15 -54.53
N ASN A 134 45.56 -2.15 -53.73
CA ASN A 134 45.64 -2.23 -52.27
C ASN A 134 44.79 -3.41 -51.73
N ASP A 135 43.65 -3.71 -52.36
CA ASP A 135 42.82 -4.86 -52.03
C ASP A 135 43.58 -6.18 -52.24
N ALA A 136 44.40 -6.26 -53.31
CA ALA A 136 45.23 -7.44 -53.58
C ALA A 136 46.40 -7.57 -52.60
N VAL A 137 47.00 -6.46 -52.17
CA VAL A 137 48.03 -6.45 -51.13
C VAL A 137 47.48 -7.03 -49.82
N LEU A 138 46.31 -6.54 -49.37
CA LEU A 138 45.66 -7.06 -48.16
C LEU A 138 45.25 -8.53 -48.32
N ALA A 139 44.68 -8.90 -49.47
CA ALA A 139 44.31 -10.28 -49.75
C ALA A 139 45.50 -11.26 -49.65
N ASN A 140 46.68 -10.86 -50.12
CA ASN A 140 47.91 -11.65 -50.00
C ASN A 140 48.40 -11.79 -48.55
N SER A 141 48.34 -10.74 -47.73
CA SER A 141 48.68 -10.83 -46.31
C SER A 141 47.69 -11.71 -45.56
N ILE A 142 46.39 -11.60 -45.84
CA ILE A 142 45.33 -12.45 -45.29
C ILE A 142 45.55 -13.94 -45.64
N ALA A 143 45.90 -14.25 -46.88
CA ALA A 143 46.11 -15.63 -47.33
C ALA A 143 47.22 -16.37 -46.56
N ARG A 144 48.22 -15.62 -46.05
CA ARG A 144 49.39 -16.14 -45.35
C ARG A 144 49.19 -16.33 -43.84
N ALA A 145 48.07 -15.85 -43.29
CA ALA A 145 47.83 -15.82 -41.85
C ALA A 145 46.47 -16.46 -41.47
N PRO A 146 46.27 -16.87 -40.21
CA PRO A 146 45.00 -17.41 -39.72
C PRO A 146 43.95 -16.30 -39.51
N VAL A 147 43.51 -15.67 -40.61
CA VAL A 147 42.60 -14.52 -40.57
C VAL A 147 41.13 -14.94 -40.68
N VAL A 148 40.29 -14.40 -39.80
CA VAL A 148 38.83 -14.43 -39.84
C VAL A 148 38.29 -13.04 -40.12
N LEU A 149 37.40 -12.92 -41.08
CA LEU A 149 36.76 -11.65 -41.43
C LEU A 149 35.36 -11.55 -40.86
N GLY A 150 35.02 -10.37 -40.36
CA GLY A 150 33.67 -10.02 -39.95
C GLY A 150 32.72 -9.92 -41.13
N VAL A 151 31.49 -10.38 -40.92
CA VAL A 151 30.36 -10.19 -41.83
C VAL A 151 29.12 -9.75 -41.04
N ALA A 152 28.29 -8.89 -41.61
CA ALA A 152 27.18 -8.28 -40.89
C ALA A 152 25.84 -8.82 -41.38
N LEU A 153 24.86 -8.98 -40.49
CA LEU A 153 23.51 -9.37 -40.85
C LEU A 153 22.80 -8.22 -41.57
N SER A 154 22.12 -8.52 -42.69
CA SER A 154 21.30 -7.57 -43.42
C SER A 154 19.81 -7.91 -43.26
N PRO A 155 18.97 -6.96 -42.82
CA PRO A 155 17.51 -7.14 -42.79
C PRO A 155 16.89 -7.07 -44.19
N VAL A 156 17.52 -6.35 -45.12
CA VAL A 156 17.10 -6.27 -46.53
C VAL A 156 17.85 -7.37 -47.29
N GLY A 157 17.13 -8.25 -47.96
CA GLY A 157 17.74 -9.22 -48.88
C GLY A 157 18.42 -8.46 -50.01
N LEU A 158 19.72 -8.22 -49.88
CA LEU A 158 20.53 -7.61 -50.93
C LEU A 158 20.70 -8.64 -52.05
N PRO A 159 20.47 -8.30 -53.33
CA PRO A 159 20.48 -9.26 -54.45
C PRO A 159 21.83 -9.95 -54.74
N GLU A 160 22.90 -9.62 -54.02
CA GLU A 160 24.27 -10.06 -54.29
C GLU A 160 24.92 -10.82 -53.11
N VAL A 161 24.14 -11.62 -52.38
CA VAL A 161 24.63 -12.45 -51.26
C VAL A 161 24.47 -13.95 -51.55
N ASP A 162 24.64 -14.37 -52.80
CA ASP A 162 24.78 -15.79 -53.15
C ASP A 162 26.25 -16.28 -53.04
N SER A 163 27.20 -15.40 -52.71
CA SER A 163 28.64 -15.69 -52.74
C SER A 163 29.34 -15.62 -51.39
N LEU A 164 28.63 -15.67 -50.26
CA LEU A 164 29.29 -16.17 -49.06
C LEU A 164 29.45 -17.67 -49.26
N SER A 165 30.59 -18.05 -49.83
CA SER A 165 31.08 -19.42 -49.77
C SER A 165 31.04 -19.82 -48.30
N GLN A 166 30.02 -20.56 -47.88
CA GLN A 166 29.87 -21.02 -46.51
C GLN A 166 31.02 -22.00 -46.24
N ARG A 167 32.18 -21.47 -45.80
CA ARG A 167 33.41 -22.24 -45.62
C ARG A 167 33.33 -23.17 -44.43
N THR A 168 32.57 -22.77 -43.42
CA THR A 168 32.38 -23.55 -42.21
C THR A 168 31.26 -24.54 -42.38
N ALA A 169 31.60 -25.83 -42.33
CA ALA A 169 30.61 -26.89 -42.26
C ALA A 169 29.95 -26.89 -40.87
N VAL A 170 28.64 -26.65 -40.81
CA VAL A 170 27.87 -26.73 -39.57
C VAL A 170 27.10 -28.04 -39.57
N PHE A 171 27.47 -28.96 -38.66
CA PHE A 171 26.78 -30.22 -38.48
C PHE A 171 25.69 -30.11 -37.41
N GLU A 172 24.55 -30.73 -37.65
CA GLU A 172 23.39 -30.67 -36.76
C GLU A 172 23.20 -32.02 -36.07
N LYS A 173 23.07 -32.02 -34.75
CA LYS A 173 22.84 -33.22 -33.93
C LYS A 173 21.59 -33.06 -33.08
N GLY A 174 20.52 -33.78 -33.44
CA GLY A 174 19.23 -33.76 -32.75
C GLY A 174 18.10 -33.29 -33.67
N ASP A 175 17.11 -32.60 -33.08
CA ASP A 175 16.02 -31.94 -33.81
C ASP A 175 16.52 -30.75 -34.65
N ASN A 176 15.71 -30.23 -35.57
CA ASN A 176 16.12 -29.15 -36.48
C ASN A 176 16.38 -27.83 -35.70
N PRO A 177 17.63 -27.34 -35.62
CA PRO A 177 17.97 -26.15 -34.85
C PRO A 177 17.35 -24.87 -35.44
N ARG A 178 16.98 -24.87 -36.73
CA ARG A 178 16.42 -23.72 -37.44
C ARG A 178 15.07 -23.26 -36.91
N GLU A 179 14.36 -24.11 -36.18
CA GLU A 179 13.05 -23.78 -35.57
C GLU A 179 13.18 -22.86 -34.35
N PHE A 180 14.36 -22.84 -33.72
CA PHE A 180 14.62 -22.09 -32.49
C PHE A 180 15.43 -20.81 -32.73
N MET A 181 15.88 -20.56 -33.96
CA MET A 181 16.73 -19.41 -34.32
C MET A 181 15.95 -18.28 -35.00
N VAL A 182 16.43 -17.05 -34.82
CA VAL A 182 15.97 -15.90 -35.59
C VAL A 182 16.46 -16.02 -37.04
N ARG A 183 15.56 -15.82 -38.00
CA ARG A 183 15.87 -15.83 -39.43
C ARG A 183 16.23 -14.43 -39.93
N TYR A 184 17.35 -14.34 -40.63
CA TYR A 184 17.78 -13.13 -41.34
C TYR A 184 17.70 -13.32 -42.87
N GLY A 185 17.43 -12.23 -43.58
CA GLY A 185 17.19 -12.22 -45.04
C GLY A 185 18.47 -12.21 -45.88
N GLY A 186 19.61 -11.85 -45.29
CA GLY A 186 20.90 -11.86 -45.97
C GLY A 186 22.04 -11.43 -45.04
N VAL A 187 23.24 -11.36 -45.60
CA VAL A 187 24.48 -10.94 -44.92
C VAL A 187 25.21 -9.96 -45.82
N LEU A 188 25.72 -8.87 -45.27
CA LEU A 188 26.68 -8.01 -45.95
C LEU A 188 28.08 -8.61 -45.73
N GLY A 189 28.66 -9.11 -46.81
CA GLY A 189 29.96 -9.75 -46.82
C GLY A 189 31.10 -8.82 -47.25
N ASN A 190 32.27 -9.42 -47.43
CA ASN A 190 33.46 -8.77 -47.96
C ASN A 190 33.55 -8.98 -49.48
N ILE A 191 34.26 -8.11 -50.21
CA ILE A 191 34.56 -8.34 -51.63
C ILE A 191 35.25 -9.71 -51.83
N ALA A 192 34.91 -10.43 -52.90
CA ALA A 192 35.40 -11.79 -53.15
C ALA A 192 36.94 -11.88 -53.09
N LEU A 193 37.65 -10.88 -53.63
CA LEU A 193 39.12 -10.82 -53.63
C LEU A 193 39.74 -10.95 -52.23
N ILE A 194 39.07 -10.40 -51.20
CA ILE A 194 39.53 -10.42 -49.80
C ILE A 194 38.87 -11.59 -49.07
N GLY A 195 37.55 -11.73 -49.19
CA GLY A 195 36.74 -12.75 -48.52
C GLY A 195 37.22 -14.17 -48.81
N ASP A 196 37.59 -14.46 -50.07
CA ASP A 196 38.02 -15.81 -50.47
C ASP A 196 39.45 -16.16 -50.03
N GLN A 197 40.26 -15.19 -49.60
CA GLN A 197 41.59 -15.46 -49.06
C GLN A 197 41.57 -15.76 -47.56
N SER A 198 40.49 -15.39 -46.86
CA SER A 198 40.36 -15.64 -45.42
C SER A 198 40.19 -17.12 -45.07
N ARG A 199 40.63 -17.50 -43.87
CA ARG A 199 40.43 -18.85 -43.31
C ARG A 199 39.01 -19.07 -42.81
N GLY A 200 38.30 -17.98 -42.50
CA GLY A 200 36.95 -18.00 -41.98
C GLY A 200 36.23 -16.67 -42.13
N GLN A 201 34.90 -16.72 -42.15
CA GLN A 201 34.04 -15.53 -42.13
C GLN A 201 32.97 -15.72 -41.05
N GLY A 202 32.88 -14.79 -40.12
CA GLY A 202 32.04 -14.91 -38.93
C GLY A 202 31.17 -13.68 -38.68
N ILE A 203 29.98 -13.91 -38.12
CA ILE A 203 28.99 -12.85 -37.95
C ILE A 203 29.36 -11.92 -36.79
N VAL A 204 29.58 -10.64 -37.09
CA VAL A 204 29.96 -9.60 -36.10
C VAL A 204 28.77 -8.80 -35.57
N SER A 205 27.61 -8.87 -36.23
CA SER A 205 26.44 -8.09 -35.82
C SER A 205 25.98 -8.45 -34.41
N LEU A 206 25.99 -7.44 -33.54
CA LEU A 206 25.43 -7.53 -32.20
C LEU A 206 23.90 -7.49 -32.29
N ALA A 207 23.24 -8.56 -31.84
CA ALA A 207 21.79 -8.60 -31.79
C ALA A 207 21.28 -7.86 -30.56
N THR A 208 21.08 -6.54 -30.67
CA THR A 208 20.45 -5.77 -29.59
C THR A 208 18.93 -5.87 -29.67
N ARG A 209 18.29 -6.07 -28.51
CA ARG A 209 16.83 -6.00 -28.38
C ARG A 209 16.44 -4.53 -28.12
N ARG A 210 15.16 -4.29 -27.83
CA ARG A 210 14.53 -2.97 -27.64
C ARG A 210 15.25 -2.00 -26.70
N ASP A 211 16.12 -2.46 -25.81
CA ASP A 211 16.79 -1.66 -24.77
C ASP A 211 18.29 -1.37 -25.04
N SER A 212 18.82 -1.71 -26.22
CA SER A 212 20.20 -1.40 -26.65
C SER A 212 21.34 -1.97 -25.78
N VAL A 213 21.04 -2.77 -24.75
CA VAL A 213 22.04 -3.44 -23.90
C VAL A 213 22.38 -4.81 -24.47
N VAL A 214 23.66 -5.07 -24.69
CA VAL A 214 24.17 -6.35 -25.21
C VAL A 214 24.36 -7.34 -24.06
N ARG A 215 23.38 -8.23 -23.88
CA ARG A 215 23.41 -9.28 -22.84
C ARG A 215 23.74 -10.66 -23.38
N ARG A 216 23.53 -10.84 -24.68
CA ARG A 216 23.64 -12.12 -25.36
C ARG A 216 24.28 -11.92 -26.72
N LEU A 217 25.12 -12.85 -27.12
CA LEU A 217 25.66 -12.92 -28.46
C LEU A 217 25.21 -14.21 -29.12
N PRO A 218 24.84 -14.20 -30.41
CA PRO A 218 24.52 -15.44 -31.11
C PRO A 218 25.76 -16.35 -31.12
N ALA A 219 25.55 -17.66 -31.00
CA ALA A 219 26.60 -18.64 -31.27
C ALA A 219 26.60 -19.04 -32.75
N VAL A 220 25.40 -19.20 -33.30
CA VAL A 220 25.10 -19.48 -34.70
C VAL A 220 23.86 -18.68 -35.08
N VAL A 221 23.80 -18.20 -36.31
CA VAL A 221 22.65 -17.49 -36.86
C VAL A 221 22.12 -18.19 -38.10
N ARG A 222 20.80 -18.12 -38.30
CA ARG A 222 20.15 -18.61 -39.51
C ARG A 222 20.03 -17.49 -40.53
N VAL A 223 20.73 -17.63 -41.65
CA VAL A 223 20.61 -16.75 -42.82
C VAL A 223 20.02 -17.58 -43.94
N ASN A 224 18.80 -17.24 -44.37
CA ASN A 224 18.00 -18.09 -45.26
C ASN A 224 17.86 -19.52 -44.68
N GLU A 225 18.42 -20.54 -45.35
CA GLU A 225 18.42 -21.93 -44.89
C GLU A 225 19.78 -22.41 -44.35
N SER A 226 20.80 -21.55 -44.43
CA SER A 226 22.16 -21.85 -43.98
C SER A 226 22.43 -21.34 -42.57
N LEU A 227 23.29 -22.06 -41.87
CA LEU A 227 23.74 -21.72 -40.51
C LEU A 227 25.14 -21.12 -40.57
N PHE A 228 25.29 -19.93 -40.00
CA PHE A 228 26.56 -19.21 -39.95
C PHE A 228 27.04 -19.08 -38.51
N PRO A 229 28.30 -19.46 -38.21
CA PRO A 229 28.85 -19.23 -36.88
C PRO A 229 29.03 -17.74 -36.61
N ALA A 230 28.93 -17.37 -35.33
CA ALA A 230 29.32 -16.05 -34.89
C ALA A 230 30.83 -15.84 -34.97
N PHE A 231 31.25 -14.59 -35.01
CA PHE A 231 32.64 -14.19 -35.17
C PHE A 231 33.60 -14.84 -34.16
N SER A 232 33.27 -14.83 -32.87
CA SER A 232 34.10 -15.48 -31.84
C SER A 232 34.18 -17.00 -32.00
N VAL A 233 33.12 -17.66 -32.48
CA VAL A 233 33.12 -19.11 -32.73
C VAL A 233 34.01 -19.46 -33.92
N GLU A 234 33.97 -18.63 -34.96
CA GLU A 234 34.79 -18.81 -36.17
C GLU A 234 36.29 -18.59 -35.88
N LEU A 235 36.63 -17.63 -35.02
CA LEU A 235 37.99 -17.43 -34.53
C LEU A 235 38.53 -18.65 -33.78
N LEU A 236 37.72 -19.22 -32.88
CA LEU A 236 38.09 -20.46 -32.19
C LEU A 236 38.24 -21.62 -33.16
N ARG A 237 37.37 -21.72 -34.17
CA ARG A 237 37.44 -22.77 -35.19
C ARG A 237 38.77 -22.72 -35.94
N VAL A 238 39.14 -21.53 -36.42
CA VAL A 238 40.38 -21.31 -37.17
C VAL A 238 41.60 -21.57 -36.28
N ALA A 239 41.61 -21.07 -35.05
CA ALA A 239 42.70 -21.32 -34.11
C ALA A 239 42.84 -22.81 -33.73
N ALA A 240 41.72 -23.53 -33.61
CA ALA A 240 41.72 -24.95 -33.31
C ALA A 240 42.07 -25.84 -34.53
N GLY A 241 42.12 -25.26 -35.74
CA GLY A 241 42.46 -25.99 -36.96
C GLY A 241 41.43 -27.05 -37.37
N VAL A 242 40.15 -26.83 -37.05
CA VAL A 242 39.05 -27.75 -37.40
C VAL A 242 38.16 -27.18 -38.50
N ASP A 243 37.60 -28.03 -39.36
CA ASP A 243 36.81 -27.58 -40.52
C ASP A 243 35.32 -27.39 -40.22
N SER A 244 34.87 -27.82 -39.03
CA SER A 244 33.44 -27.87 -38.73
C SER A 244 33.08 -27.53 -37.29
N VAL A 245 31.83 -27.13 -37.13
CA VAL A 245 31.18 -26.86 -35.84
C VAL A 245 29.94 -27.74 -35.73
N SER A 246 29.73 -28.38 -34.60
CA SER A 246 28.51 -29.17 -34.36
C SER A 246 27.53 -28.41 -33.48
N VAL A 247 26.27 -28.30 -33.89
CA VAL A 247 25.17 -27.72 -33.11
C VAL A 247 24.37 -28.87 -32.50
N PHE A 248 24.16 -28.83 -31.18
CA PHE A 248 23.38 -29.82 -30.45
C PHE A 248 22.03 -29.24 -30.06
N THR A 249 20.97 -30.00 -30.36
CA THR A 249 19.59 -29.64 -30.04
C THR A 249 18.94 -30.67 -29.15
N GLU A 250 18.00 -30.20 -28.35
CA GLU A 250 17.08 -31.01 -27.57
C GLU A 250 15.65 -30.52 -27.83
N ARG A 251 14.64 -31.25 -27.35
CA ARG A 251 13.22 -30.91 -27.56
C ARG A 251 12.83 -29.50 -27.10
N ALA A 252 13.57 -28.95 -26.14
CA ALA A 252 13.30 -27.64 -25.54
C ALA A 252 14.09 -26.50 -26.19
N GLY A 253 14.91 -26.77 -27.21
CA GLY A 253 15.72 -25.79 -27.93
C GLY A 253 17.16 -26.23 -28.18
N ILE A 254 17.99 -25.28 -28.58
CA ILE A 254 19.43 -25.50 -28.76
C ILE A 254 20.07 -25.70 -27.38
N LYS A 255 20.93 -26.71 -27.26
CA LYS A 255 21.67 -27.03 -26.02
C LYS A 255 23.02 -26.33 -25.99
N GLY A 256 23.69 -26.27 -27.14
CA GLY A 256 25.02 -25.70 -27.27
C GLY A 256 25.72 -26.11 -28.54
N LEU A 257 26.97 -25.67 -28.65
CA LEU A 257 27.86 -26.00 -29.75
C LEU A 257 28.98 -26.91 -29.25
N SER A 258 29.54 -27.72 -30.15
CA SER A 258 30.83 -28.34 -29.92
C SER A 258 31.80 -28.03 -31.03
N LEU A 259 33.02 -27.70 -30.62
CA LEU A 259 34.15 -27.35 -31.47
C LEU A 259 35.41 -27.96 -30.85
N ALA A 260 36.20 -28.67 -31.67
CA ALA A 260 37.42 -29.36 -31.22
C ALA A 260 37.23 -30.25 -29.96
N GLY A 261 36.04 -30.85 -29.79
CA GLY A 261 35.71 -31.68 -28.62
C GLY A 261 35.30 -30.91 -27.36
N GLN A 262 35.47 -29.59 -27.33
CA GLN A 262 34.94 -28.74 -26.26
C GLN A 262 33.46 -28.46 -26.51
N PHE A 263 32.65 -28.51 -25.45
CA PHE A 263 31.22 -28.18 -25.50
C PHE A 263 30.98 -26.79 -24.90
N MET A 264 30.32 -25.92 -25.65
CA MET A 264 29.98 -24.55 -25.26
C MET A 264 28.45 -24.46 -25.14
N PRO A 265 27.91 -24.38 -23.91
CA PRO A 265 26.47 -24.36 -23.71
C PRO A 265 25.86 -23.04 -24.19
N THR A 266 24.65 -23.09 -24.75
CA THR A 266 23.88 -21.92 -25.16
C THR A 266 22.54 -21.87 -24.43
N ASP A 267 21.82 -20.76 -24.58
CA ASP A 267 20.38 -20.76 -24.32
C ASP A 267 19.61 -21.53 -25.41
N GLY A 268 18.32 -21.75 -25.18
CA GLY A 268 17.43 -22.48 -26.09
C GLY A 268 17.32 -21.88 -27.50
N SER A 269 17.70 -20.62 -27.68
CA SER A 269 17.74 -19.93 -28.98
C SER A 269 19.12 -19.92 -29.64
N GLY A 270 20.10 -20.60 -29.05
CA GLY A 270 21.46 -20.69 -29.58
C GLY A 270 22.31 -19.44 -29.33
N GLN A 271 22.01 -18.69 -28.27
CA GLN A 271 22.79 -17.52 -27.86
C GLN A 271 23.64 -17.83 -26.63
N PHE A 272 24.82 -17.24 -26.58
CA PHE A 272 25.70 -17.23 -25.42
C PHE A 272 25.38 -16.08 -24.49
N TRP A 273 25.55 -16.31 -23.19
CA TRP A 273 25.54 -15.26 -22.18
C TRP A 273 26.96 -15.06 -21.67
N PRO A 274 27.68 -14.05 -22.17
CA PRO A 274 29.00 -13.73 -21.65
C PRO A 274 28.91 -13.23 -20.20
N HIS A 275 29.89 -13.61 -19.38
CA HIS A 275 30.12 -12.96 -18.10
C HIS A 275 31.08 -11.79 -18.31
N PHE A 276 30.54 -10.58 -18.35
CA PHE A 276 31.35 -9.41 -18.69
C PHE A 276 32.31 -9.03 -17.55
N SER A 277 33.49 -8.60 -17.95
CA SER A 277 34.47 -7.89 -17.13
C SER A 277 34.36 -6.39 -17.40
N ARG A 278 34.80 -5.55 -16.46
CA ARG A 278 34.86 -4.10 -16.70
C ARG A 278 35.83 -3.76 -17.84
N HIS A 279 35.64 -2.58 -18.43
CA HIS A 279 36.57 -2.06 -19.42
C HIS A 279 37.98 -1.98 -18.83
N ASP A 280 38.96 -2.52 -19.56
CA ASP A 280 40.38 -2.42 -19.18
C ASP A 280 41.20 -1.98 -20.40
N PRO A 281 41.82 -0.78 -20.35
CA PRO A 281 42.73 -0.29 -21.39
C PRO A 281 43.89 -1.24 -21.72
N ALA A 282 44.30 -2.13 -20.81
CA ALA A 282 45.37 -3.09 -21.03
C ALA A 282 45.09 -4.11 -22.16
N ARG A 283 43.83 -4.23 -22.61
CA ARG A 283 43.46 -5.04 -23.78
C ARG A 283 43.85 -4.41 -25.11
N PHE A 284 44.07 -3.10 -25.14
CA PHE A 284 44.17 -2.34 -26.38
C PHE A 284 45.61 -1.93 -26.65
N ILE A 285 46.01 -2.06 -27.92
CA ILE A 285 47.26 -1.56 -28.47
C ILE A 285 46.88 -0.65 -29.64
N SER A 286 47.32 0.60 -29.62
CA SER A 286 47.04 1.54 -30.71
C SER A 286 47.65 1.04 -32.03
N ALA A 287 46.87 1.05 -33.11
CA ALA A 287 47.33 0.67 -34.44
C ALA A 287 48.51 1.54 -34.92
N ARG A 288 48.54 2.82 -34.52
CA ARG A 288 49.68 3.72 -34.75
C ARG A 288 50.97 3.19 -34.15
N ASP A 289 50.92 2.71 -32.92
CA ASP A 289 52.13 2.26 -32.21
C ASP A 289 52.65 0.94 -32.81
N VAL A 290 51.75 0.10 -33.32
CA VAL A 290 52.10 -1.08 -34.13
C VAL A 290 52.82 -0.66 -35.43
N LEU A 291 52.22 0.25 -36.21
CA LEU A 291 52.75 0.67 -37.51
C LEU A 291 54.07 1.46 -37.39
N ASN A 292 54.27 2.17 -36.29
CA ASN A 292 55.53 2.87 -36.01
C ASN A 292 56.63 1.93 -35.48
N GLY A 293 56.34 0.65 -35.23
CA GLY A 293 57.29 -0.32 -34.69
C GLY A 293 57.62 -0.12 -33.21
N SER A 294 56.76 0.56 -32.45
CA SER A 294 56.95 0.85 -31.02
C SER A 294 56.50 -0.29 -30.09
N VAL A 295 55.80 -1.28 -30.64
CA VAL A 295 55.21 -2.41 -29.89
C VAL A 295 56.07 -3.64 -30.07
N ASP A 296 56.42 -4.30 -28.95
CA ASP A 296 57.12 -5.59 -28.97
C ASP A 296 56.17 -6.70 -29.49
N PRO A 297 56.50 -7.38 -30.61
CA PRO A 297 55.70 -8.50 -31.12
C PRO A 297 55.49 -9.62 -30.09
N GLY A 298 56.43 -9.80 -29.15
CA GLY A 298 56.31 -10.80 -28.09
C GLY A 298 55.07 -10.65 -27.20
N LEU A 299 54.47 -9.45 -27.16
CA LEU A 299 53.22 -9.20 -26.43
C LEU A 299 51.99 -9.89 -27.06
N LEU A 300 52.06 -10.23 -28.35
CA LEU A 300 50.99 -10.89 -29.11
C LEU A 300 51.16 -12.41 -29.19
N ALA A 301 52.34 -12.93 -28.88
CA ALA A 301 52.65 -14.35 -29.04
C ALA A 301 51.67 -15.26 -28.27
N GLY A 302 51.09 -16.23 -28.99
CA GLY A 302 50.10 -17.16 -28.42
C GLY A 302 48.78 -16.50 -27.99
N LYS A 303 48.46 -15.30 -28.50
CA LYS A 303 47.18 -14.63 -28.24
C LYS A 303 46.31 -14.59 -29.49
N PHE A 304 45.02 -14.29 -29.30
CA PHE A 304 44.13 -13.87 -30.38
C PHE A 304 44.28 -12.37 -30.58
N VAL A 305 44.30 -11.93 -31.83
CA VAL A 305 44.40 -10.50 -32.18
C VAL A 305 43.13 -10.08 -32.88
N LEU A 306 42.45 -9.07 -32.35
CA LEU A 306 41.32 -8.44 -33.03
C LEU A 306 41.75 -7.08 -33.55
N ILE A 307 41.38 -6.77 -34.80
CA ILE A 307 41.60 -5.46 -35.41
C ILE A 307 40.21 -4.83 -35.57
N GLY A 308 40.00 -3.71 -34.90
CA GLY A 308 38.72 -3.02 -34.83
C GLY A 308 38.88 -1.57 -34.47
N THR A 309 37.77 -0.86 -34.29
CA THR A 309 37.77 0.57 -33.95
C THR A 309 37.01 0.84 -32.66
N THR A 310 37.60 1.69 -31.81
CA THR A 310 36.93 2.26 -30.63
C THR A 310 36.59 3.74 -30.81
N ALA A 311 36.90 4.33 -31.97
CA ALA A 311 36.73 5.75 -32.21
C ALA A 311 35.26 6.19 -32.08
N ALA A 312 35.01 7.20 -31.24
CA ALA A 312 33.65 7.63 -30.88
C ALA A 312 32.85 8.10 -32.09
N GLY A 313 33.53 8.66 -33.11
CA GLY A 313 32.90 9.14 -34.34
C GLY A 313 32.33 8.04 -35.26
N LEU A 314 32.64 6.76 -35.01
CA LEU A 314 32.18 5.64 -35.84
C LEU A 314 30.96 4.90 -35.28
N GLY A 315 30.48 5.28 -34.08
CA GLY A 315 29.15 4.93 -33.59
C GLY A 315 28.96 3.49 -33.11
N ASP A 316 30.03 2.76 -32.82
CA ASP A 316 29.99 1.33 -32.46
C ASP A 316 30.04 1.09 -30.93
N LEU A 317 29.38 1.94 -30.14
CA LEU A 317 29.31 1.79 -28.68
C LEU A 317 27.98 1.18 -28.25
N SER A 318 28.06 0.11 -27.46
CA SER A 318 26.90 -0.60 -26.90
C SER A 318 26.98 -0.67 -25.38
N ALA A 319 25.84 -0.52 -24.71
CA ALA A 319 25.74 -0.69 -23.27
C ALA A 319 25.86 -2.18 -22.90
N THR A 320 26.50 -2.48 -21.77
CA THR A 320 26.68 -3.85 -21.27
C THR A 320 26.11 -4.03 -19.86
N PRO A 321 25.84 -5.27 -19.41
CA PRO A 321 25.38 -5.58 -18.06
C PRO A 321 26.20 -5.01 -16.91
N VAL A 322 27.49 -4.70 -17.12
CA VAL A 322 28.38 -4.12 -16.10
C VAL A 322 28.26 -2.60 -15.98
N GLY A 323 27.33 -1.97 -16.71
CA GLY A 323 27.03 -0.54 -16.62
C GLY A 323 27.93 0.38 -17.44
N GLU A 324 28.87 -0.18 -18.21
CA GLU A 324 29.82 0.55 -19.05
C GLU A 324 29.47 0.38 -20.54
N ASN A 325 29.69 1.42 -21.34
CA ASN A 325 29.59 1.35 -22.79
C ASN A 325 30.91 0.79 -23.35
N MET A 326 30.81 -0.25 -24.16
CA MET A 326 31.95 -0.92 -24.78
C MET A 326 31.83 -0.87 -26.30
N SER A 327 32.98 -0.90 -26.99
CA SER A 327 33.01 -1.02 -28.46
C SER A 327 32.60 -2.42 -28.90
N GLY A 328 32.14 -2.57 -30.14
CA GLY A 328 31.83 -3.89 -30.72
C GLY A 328 33.02 -4.85 -30.64
N VAL A 329 34.23 -4.35 -30.94
CA VAL A 329 35.46 -5.15 -30.90
C VAL A 329 35.80 -5.61 -29.49
N GLU A 330 35.57 -4.77 -28.48
CA GLU A 330 35.76 -5.15 -27.07
C GLU A 330 34.75 -6.23 -26.67
N ILE A 331 33.48 -6.10 -27.05
CA ILE A 331 32.45 -7.10 -26.77
C ILE A 331 32.82 -8.44 -27.38
N HIS A 332 33.31 -8.48 -28.62
CA HIS A 332 33.79 -9.70 -29.26
C HIS A 332 35.05 -10.27 -28.60
N ALA A 333 35.97 -9.40 -28.14
CA ALA A 333 37.12 -9.82 -27.36
C ALA A 333 36.69 -10.50 -26.06
N GLN A 334 35.80 -9.86 -25.30
CA GLN A 334 35.27 -10.43 -24.04
C GLN A 334 34.51 -11.72 -24.27
N MET A 335 33.73 -11.81 -25.35
CA MET A 335 33.03 -13.03 -25.73
C MET A 335 34.03 -14.16 -26.00
N LEU A 336 35.08 -13.91 -26.78
CA LEU A 336 36.12 -14.89 -27.08
C LEU A 336 36.89 -15.33 -25.82
N GLU A 337 37.29 -14.38 -24.97
CA GLU A 337 37.90 -14.68 -23.66
C GLU A 337 36.97 -15.57 -22.82
N THR A 338 35.67 -15.28 -22.81
CA THR A 338 34.69 -16.04 -22.03
C THR A 338 34.61 -17.49 -22.50
N LEU A 339 34.66 -17.72 -23.82
CA LEU A 339 34.69 -19.08 -24.38
C LEU A 339 36.00 -19.82 -24.03
N LEU A 340 37.13 -19.12 -24.05
CA LEU A 340 38.44 -19.70 -23.72
C LEU A 340 38.56 -20.05 -22.24
N THR A 341 38.06 -19.20 -21.35
CA THR A 341 38.15 -19.39 -19.89
C THR A 341 37.00 -20.21 -19.31
N GLY A 342 36.00 -20.59 -20.13
CA GLY A 342 34.79 -21.29 -19.66
C GLY A 342 33.87 -20.43 -18.79
N GLY A 343 33.95 -19.10 -18.89
CA GLY A 343 33.19 -18.15 -18.07
C GLY A 343 31.76 -17.89 -18.55
N LEU A 344 31.17 -18.81 -19.33
CA LEU A 344 29.83 -18.62 -19.88
C LEU A 344 28.77 -18.68 -18.76
N LEU A 345 27.90 -17.68 -18.71
CA LEU A 345 26.68 -17.77 -17.92
C LEU A 345 25.70 -18.73 -18.62
N LEU A 346 25.03 -19.56 -17.84
CA LEU A 346 24.10 -20.55 -18.39
C LEU A 346 22.69 -20.28 -17.90
N ARG A 347 21.78 -20.08 -18.86
CA ARG A 347 20.34 -20.16 -18.61
C ARG A 347 19.80 -21.48 -19.18
N PRO A 348 19.64 -22.53 -18.35
CA PRO A 348 19.26 -23.85 -18.84
C PRO A 348 17.86 -23.85 -19.46
N ASN A 349 17.61 -24.76 -20.41
CA ASN A 349 16.32 -24.86 -21.09
C ASN A 349 15.15 -25.17 -20.14
N PHE A 350 15.42 -25.81 -19.00
CA PHE A 350 14.42 -26.07 -17.96
C PHE A 350 14.22 -24.90 -16.97
N ALA A 351 14.97 -23.79 -17.08
CA ALA A 351 14.91 -22.68 -16.13
C ALA A 351 13.49 -22.15 -15.92
N VAL A 352 12.73 -21.96 -17.00
CA VAL A 352 11.32 -21.50 -16.91
C VAL A 352 10.48 -22.46 -16.08
N THR A 353 10.65 -23.77 -16.27
CA THR A 353 9.90 -24.79 -15.51
C THR A 353 10.32 -24.81 -14.05
N ALA A 354 11.62 -24.66 -13.76
CA ALA A 354 12.13 -24.56 -12.40
C ALA A 354 11.61 -23.32 -11.67
N GLU A 355 11.61 -22.16 -12.32
CA GLU A 355 11.07 -20.90 -11.78
C GLU A 355 9.56 -21.02 -11.48
N ILE A 356 8.80 -21.67 -12.36
CA ILE A 356 7.36 -21.98 -12.11
C ILE A 356 7.21 -22.92 -10.92
N ALA A 357 8.01 -23.98 -10.83
CA ALA A 357 7.96 -24.92 -9.71
C ALA A 357 8.27 -24.23 -8.38
N VAL A 358 9.31 -23.38 -8.33
CA VAL A 358 9.65 -22.55 -7.17
C VAL A 358 8.50 -21.61 -6.81
N THR A 359 7.89 -20.95 -7.81
CA THR A 359 6.72 -20.09 -7.60
C THR A 359 5.55 -20.84 -6.97
N LEU A 360 5.26 -22.06 -7.45
CA LEU A 360 4.21 -22.92 -6.90
C LEU A 360 4.52 -23.36 -5.47
N ILE A 361 5.75 -23.80 -5.20
CA ILE A 361 6.20 -24.21 -3.87
C ILE A 361 6.04 -23.06 -2.88
N ILE A 362 6.57 -21.88 -3.22
CA ILE A 362 6.44 -20.66 -2.40
C ILE A 362 4.97 -20.35 -2.14
N SER A 363 4.14 -20.40 -3.17
CA SER A 363 2.71 -20.10 -3.06
C SER A 363 1.98 -21.06 -2.12
N ILE A 364 2.29 -22.36 -2.18
CA ILE A 364 1.73 -23.37 -1.29
C ILE A 364 2.14 -23.09 0.16
N PHE A 365 3.42 -22.78 0.39
CA PHE A 365 3.92 -22.43 1.73
C PHE A 365 3.24 -21.16 2.26
N LEU A 366 3.09 -20.11 1.44
CA LEU A 366 2.45 -18.85 1.83
C LEU A 366 0.97 -19.04 2.19
N VAL A 367 0.19 -19.74 1.37
CA VAL A 367 -1.23 -20.02 1.66
C VAL A 367 -1.38 -20.84 2.93
N SER A 368 -0.51 -21.84 3.11
CA SER A 368 -0.52 -22.73 4.28
C SER A 368 -0.13 -21.99 5.57
N ALA A 369 0.91 -21.15 5.51
CA ALA A 369 1.34 -20.31 6.62
C ALA A 369 0.24 -19.30 6.99
N HIS A 370 -0.37 -18.65 6.00
CA HIS A 370 -1.45 -17.68 6.23
C HIS A 370 -2.73 -18.32 6.81
N ALA A 371 -3.02 -19.58 6.48
CA ALA A 371 -4.18 -20.28 7.02
C ALA A 371 -4.07 -20.60 8.52
N ARG A 372 -2.85 -20.64 9.08
CA ARG A 372 -2.60 -21.07 10.48
C ARG A 372 -1.96 -19.99 11.35
N GLY A 373 -1.26 -19.03 10.74
CA GLY A 373 -0.42 -18.04 11.43
C GLY A 373 -1.13 -16.72 11.76
N LYS A 374 -0.52 -15.95 12.66
CA LYS A 374 -0.86 -14.54 12.89
C LYS A 374 -0.26 -13.67 11.77
N ALA A 375 -0.84 -12.51 11.49
CA ALA A 375 -0.37 -11.62 10.42
C ALA A 375 1.13 -11.28 10.51
N ILE A 376 1.65 -10.99 11.70
CA ILE A 376 3.09 -10.68 11.89
C ILE A 376 3.97 -11.89 11.53
N SER A 377 3.60 -13.10 11.95
CA SER A 377 4.36 -14.31 11.63
C SER A 377 4.35 -14.63 10.13
N THR A 378 3.27 -14.31 9.43
CA THR A 378 3.19 -14.55 7.97
C THR A 378 4.01 -13.52 7.19
N ILE A 379 4.09 -12.27 7.67
CA ILE A 379 5.00 -11.26 7.09
C ILE A 379 6.45 -11.71 7.26
N ALA A 380 6.85 -12.06 8.49
CA ALA A 380 8.22 -12.50 8.78
C ALA A 380 8.60 -13.74 7.95
N PHE A 381 7.70 -14.72 7.86
CA PHE A 381 7.90 -15.91 7.02
C PHE A 381 8.05 -15.56 5.53
N SER A 382 7.22 -14.63 5.01
CA SER A 382 7.31 -14.19 3.61
C SER A 382 8.63 -13.47 3.31
N LEU A 383 9.11 -12.65 4.25
CA LEU A 383 10.41 -11.97 4.12
C LEU A 383 11.58 -12.97 4.13
N VAL A 384 11.58 -13.92 5.06
CA VAL A 384 12.60 -14.99 5.11
C VAL A 384 12.62 -15.78 3.81
N LEU A 385 11.44 -16.15 3.30
CA LEU A 385 11.32 -16.86 2.04
C LEU A 385 11.81 -16.01 0.86
N ALA A 386 11.52 -14.70 0.87
CA ALA A 386 12.01 -13.80 -0.16
C ALA A 386 13.55 -13.72 -0.17
N PHE A 387 14.17 -13.54 0.99
CA PHE A 387 15.64 -13.57 1.13
C PHE A 387 16.23 -14.91 0.70
N ALA A 388 15.59 -16.03 1.04
CA ALA A 388 16.03 -17.35 0.62
C ALA A 388 16.02 -17.51 -0.91
N VAL A 389 15.00 -16.99 -1.59
CA VAL A 389 14.89 -17.06 -3.06
C VAL A 389 15.94 -16.19 -3.74
N VAL A 390 16.07 -14.93 -3.32
CA VAL A 390 17.11 -14.02 -3.86
C VAL A 390 18.50 -14.59 -3.58
N GLY A 391 18.75 -15.05 -2.36
CA GLY A 391 20.03 -15.63 -1.96
C GLY A 391 20.36 -16.91 -2.72
N SER A 392 19.39 -17.80 -2.96
CA SER A 392 19.61 -19.02 -3.74
C SER A 392 19.91 -18.70 -5.19
N SER A 393 19.19 -17.75 -5.78
CA SER A 393 19.44 -17.26 -7.15
C SER A 393 20.84 -16.65 -7.28
N TRP A 394 21.23 -15.82 -6.32
CA TRP A 394 22.58 -15.25 -6.25
C TRP A 394 23.66 -16.32 -6.10
N LEU A 395 23.47 -17.30 -5.22
CA LEU A 395 24.43 -18.39 -5.00
C LEU A 395 24.63 -19.24 -6.26
N LEU A 396 23.55 -19.55 -6.98
CA LEU A 396 23.63 -20.29 -8.24
C LEU A 396 24.37 -19.49 -9.32
N PHE A 397 24.19 -18.18 -9.37
CA PHE A 397 24.98 -17.32 -10.23
C PHE A 397 26.46 -17.29 -9.83
N ALA A 398 26.75 -17.07 -8.54
CA ALA A 398 28.12 -16.88 -8.05
C ALA A 398 28.96 -18.17 -8.04
N LEU A 399 28.35 -19.33 -7.83
CA LEU A 399 29.05 -20.62 -7.71
C LEU A 399 29.00 -21.45 -9.00
N GLU A 400 27.89 -21.38 -9.75
CA GLU A 400 27.64 -22.27 -10.89
C GLU A 400 27.42 -21.50 -12.21
N SER A 401 27.57 -20.17 -12.21
CA SER A 401 27.30 -19.30 -13.36
C SER A 401 25.88 -19.47 -13.93
N LEU A 402 24.92 -19.91 -13.11
CA LEU A 402 23.54 -20.19 -13.50
C LEU A 402 22.64 -18.97 -13.33
N LEU A 403 21.89 -18.64 -14.39
CA LEU A 403 20.92 -17.54 -14.39
C LEU A 403 19.50 -18.05 -14.16
N LEU A 404 19.01 -17.94 -12.91
CA LEU A 404 17.62 -18.20 -12.55
C LEU A 404 16.92 -16.93 -12.10
N ASP A 405 15.67 -16.75 -12.53
CA ASP A 405 14.90 -15.56 -12.19
C ASP A 405 14.30 -15.63 -10.77
N ALA A 406 14.82 -14.80 -9.86
CA ALA A 406 14.23 -14.60 -8.54
C ALA A 406 13.07 -13.58 -8.54
N THR A 407 13.02 -12.66 -9.50
CA THR A 407 12.03 -11.56 -9.49
C THR A 407 10.61 -12.09 -9.68
N TYR A 408 10.44 -13.05 -10.60
CA TYR A 408 9.12 -13.55 -10.94
C TYR A 408 8.44 -14.32 -9.78
N PRO A 409 9.08 -15.31 -9.12
CA PRO A 409 8.52 -15.96 -7.95
C PRO A 409 8.16 -14.98 -6.83
N LEU A 410 8.98 -13.96 -6.60
CA LEU A 410 8.74 -12.93 -5.58
C LEU A 410 7.56 -12.03 -5.93
N PHE A 411 7.42 -11.65 -7.19
CA PHE A 411 6.29 -10.85 -7.66
C PHE A 411 4.97 -11.60 -7.47
N VAL A 412 4.92 -12.87 -7.86
CA VAL A 412 3.72 -13.72 -7.67
C VAL A 412 3.44 -13.93 -6.18
N ALA A 413 4.48 -14.19 -5.37
CA ALA A 413 4.36 -14.31 -3.93
C ALA A 413 3.79 -13.04 -3.29
N MET A 414 4.28 -11.86 -3.70
CA MET A 414 3.80 -10.56 -3.23
C MET A 414 2.33 -10.35 -3.60
N LEU A 415 1.95 -10.56 -4.86
CA LEU A 415 0.56 -10.46 -5.30
C LEU A 415 -0.34 -11.40 -4.51
N LEU A 416 0.02 -12.67 -4.41
CA LEU A 416 -0.72 -13.66 -3.64
C LEU A 416 -0.89 -13.23 -2.19
N TYR A 417 0.17 -12.72 -1.57
CA TYR A 417 0.14 -12.25 -0.20
C TYR A 417 -0.79 -11.04 0.00
N VAL A 418 -0.77 -10.08 -0.93
CA VAL A 418 -1.72 -8.94 -0.93
C VAL A 418 -3.15 -9.45 -1.00
N PHE A 419 -3.48 -10.36 -1.93
CA PHE A 419 -4.83 -10.92 -2.03
C PHE A 419 -5.26 -11.69 -0.76
N LEU A 420 -4.34 -12.42 -0.13
CA LEU A 420 -4.61 -13.13 1.12
C LEU A 420 -4.91 -12.15 2.27
N ILE A 421 -4.08 -11.10 2.43
CA ILE A 421 -4.30 -10.07 3.46
C ILE A 421 -5.60 -9.33 3.20
N SER A 422 -5.84 -8.82 2.00
CA SER A 422 -7.07 -8.08 1.68
C SER A 422 -8.31 -8.92 1.94
N GLY A 423 -8.27 -10.21 1.56
CA GLY A 423 -9.33 -11.15 1.87
C GLY A 423 -9.52 -11.37 3.37
N GLY A 424 -8.46 -11.39 4.18
CA GLY A 424 -8.51 -11.46 5.64
C GLY A 424 -9.08 -10.18 6.28
N PHE A 425 -8.56 -9.01 5.89
CA PHE A 425 -8.97 -7.70 6.38
C PHE A 425 -10.47 -7.43 6.17
N LEU A 426 -10.98 -7.69 4.95
CA LEU A 426 -12.40 -7.53 4.66
C LEU A 426 -13.31 -8.43 5.52
N ARG A 427 -12.81 -9.59 5.98
CA ARG A 427 -13.56 -10.46 6.89
C ARG A 427 -13.54 -9.92 8.30
N GLU A 428 -12.36 -9.55 8.79
CA GLU A 428 -12.20 -9.03 10.15
C GLU A 428 -13.05 -7.78 10.36
N GLU A 429 -13.10 -6.90 9.36
CA GLU A 429 -13.97 -5.72 9.35
C GLU A 429 -15.46 -6.10 9.40
N ARG A 430 -15.89 -7.10 8.63
CA ARG A 430 -17.28 -7.61 8.66
C ARG A 430 -17.64 -8.24 10.01
N GLU A 431 -16.73 -9.01 10.59
CA GLU A 431 -16.94 -9.64 11.90
C GLU A 431 -16.92 -8.62 13.04
N ARG A 432 -16.08 -7.59 12.93
CA ARG A 432 -16.06 -6.46 13.86
C ARG A 432 -17.40 -5.72 13.82
N ARG A 433 -17.90 -5.36 12.64
CA ARG A 433 -19.22 -4.70 12.49
C ARG A 433 -20.34 -5.53 13.10
N ARG A 434 -20.39 -6.84 12.83
CA ARG A 434 -21.39 -7.75 13.44
C ARG A 434 -21.29 -7.81 14.97
N ARG A 435 -20.08 -7.77 15.53
CA ARG A 435 -19.88 -7.72 16.99
C ARG A 435 -20.36 -6.39 17.58
N GLU A 436 -20.07 -5.28 16.91
CA GLU A 436 -20.53 -3.95 17.32
C GLU A 436 -22.06 -3.83 17.26
N GLU A 437 -22.69 -4.34 16.19
CA GLU A 437 -24.15 -4.43 16.08
C GLU A 437 -24.75 -5.27 17.22
N ARG A 438 -24.20 -6.46 17.48
CA ARG A 438 -24.66 -7.33 18.58
C ARG A 438 -24.52 -6.68 19.95
N LEU A 439 -23.44 -5.92 20.17
CA LEU A 439 -23.23 -5.18 21.41
C LEU A 439 -24.24 -4.05 21.59
N ARG A 440 -24.65 -3.39 20.49
CA ARG A 440 -25.73 -2.38 20.53
C ARG A 440 -27.07 -3.02 20.85
N GLU A 441 -27.43 -4.12 20.18
CA GLU A 441 -28.67 -4.87 20.47
C GLU A 441 -28.78 -5.26 21.96
N LEU A 442 -27.70 -5.79 22.53
CA LEU A 442 -27.68 -6.19 23.94
C LEU A 442 -27.76 -4.98 24.90
N GLN A 443 -27.16 -3.85 24.56
CA GLN A 443 -27.29 -2.63 25.36
C GLN A 443 -28.73 -2.10 25.37
N ASP A 444 -29.40 -2.09 24.22
CA ASP A 444 -30.80 -1.65 24.10
C ASP A 444 -31.75 -2.59 24.89
N GLU A 445 -31.51 -3.90 24.84
CA GLU A 445 -32.24 -4.88 25.64
C GLU A 445 -32.05 -4.66 27.15
N LEU A 446 -30.81 -4.42 27.60
CA LEU A 446 -30.52 -4.13 29.01
C LEU A 446 -31.17 -2.83 29.49
N ILE A 447 -31.17 -1.77 28.67
CA ILE A 447 -31.85 -0.50 28.99
C ILE A 447 -33.34 -0.74 29.17
N ASN A 448 -33.97 -1.53 28.30
CA ASN A 448 -35.38 -1.88 28.42
C ASN A 448 -35.68 -2.73 29.66
N VAL A 449 -34.87 -3.75 29.96
CA VAL A 449 -35.04 -4.58 31.16
C VAL A 449 -34.84 -3.76 32.44
N SER A 450 -33.85 -2.87 32.47
CA SER A 450 -33.62 -1.94 33.58
C SER A 450 -34.82 -1.04 33.82
N ARG A 451 -35.39 -0.45 32.75
CA ARG A 451 -36.61 0.36 32.83
C ARG A 451 -37.78 -0.44 33.42
N VAL A 452 -38.04 -1.65 32.91
CA VAL A 452 -39.15 -2.50 33.38
C VAL A 452 -38.96 -2.94 34.85
N SER A 453 -37.72 -3.24 35.24
CA SER A 453 -37.40 -3.63 36.62
C SER A 453 -37.58 -2.47 37.61
N ALA A 454 -37.11 -1.28 37.25
CA ALA A 454 -37.35 -0.06 38.02
C ALA A 454 -38.85 0.26 38.15
N MET A 455 -39.61 0.11 37.07
CA MET A 455 -41.07 0.26 37.11
C MET A 455 -41.72 -0.74 38.07
N SER A 456 -41.30 -2.00 38.05
CA SER A 456 -41.86 -3.05 38.92
C SER A 456 -41.60 -2.78 40.41
N GLN A 457 -40.38 -2.37 40.76
CA GLN A 457 -40.03 -2.02 42.14
C GLN A 457 -40.80 -0.80 42.64
N LEU A 458 -40.91 0.24 41.79
CA LEU A 458 -41.69 1.43 42.13
C LEU A 458 -43.17 1.08 42.29
N SER A 459 -43.80 0.34 41.37
CA SER A 459 -45.21 -0.07 41.50
C SER A 459 -45.53 -0.80 42.81
N SER A 460 -44.62 -1.66 43.30
CA SER A 460 -44.80 -2.35 44.58
C SER A 460 -44.72 -1.40 45.78
N ALA A 461 -43.75 -0.48 45.80
CA ALA A 461 -43.63 0.54 46.84
C ALA A 461 -44.87 1.47 46.87
N LEU A 462 -45.42 1.78 45.70
CA LEU A 462 -46.60 2.63 45.55
C LEU A 462 -47.88 1.98 46.03
N ALA A 463 -48.07 0.70 45.74
CA ALA A 463 -49.20 -0.04 46.30
C ALA A 463 -49.14 0.01 47.83
N HIS A 464 -47.94 -0.09 48.41
CA HIS A 464 -47.76 -0.01 49.86
C HIS A 464 -48.07 1.38 50.42
N GLU A 465 -47.51 2.44 49.84
CA GLU A 465 -47.70 3.84 50.26
C GLU A 465 -49.15 4.33 50.10
N LEU A 466 -49.90 3.86 49.08
CA LEU A 466 -51.31 4.23 48.87
C LEU A 466 -52.26 3.48 49.80
N ASN A 467 -51.97 2.21 50.10
CA ASN A 467 -52.82 1.41 50.97
C ASN A 467 -52.85 1.96 52.41
N GLN A 468 -51.78 2.61 52.87
CA GLN A 468 -51.71 3.20 54.21
C GLN A 468 -52.76 4.31 54.47
N PRO A 469 -52.81 5.42 53.70
CA PRO A 469 -53.81 6.45 53.88
C PRO A 469 -55.22 5.94 53.57
N LEU A 470 -55.40 5.08 52.56
CA LEU A 470 -56.71 4.50 52.24
C LEU A 470 -57.27 3.67 53.41
N THR A 471 -56.44 2.85 54.05
CA THR A 471 -56.82 2.09 55.25
C THR A 471 -57.17 3.03 56.41
N ALA A 472 -56.40 4.10 56.60
CA ALA A 472 -56.68 5.11 57.63
C ALA A 472 -58.01 5.84 57.38
N ILE A 473 -58.32 6.23 56.13
CA ILE A 473 -59.61 6.83 55.75
C ILE A 473 -60.77 5.89 56.09
N ILE A 474 -60.69 4.63 55.68
CA ILE A 474 -61.72 3.62 55.96
C ILE A 474 -61.91 3.47 57.47
N ASN A 475 -60.83 3.39 58.25
CA ASN A 475 -60.90 3.27 59.70
C ASN A 475 -61.55 4.49 60.37
N TYR A 476 -61.22 5.71 59.94
CA TYR A 476 -61.84 6.92 60.47
C TYR A 476 -63.33 7.01 60.10
N ILE A 477 -63.71 6.66 58.87
CA ILE A 477 -65.12 6.63 58.44
C ILE A 477 -65.91 5.58 59.24
N GLN A 478 -65.36 4.38 59.44
CA GLN A 478 -65.98 3.35 60.25
C GLN A 478 -66.11 3.76 61.72
N ALA A 479 -65.09 4.41 62.28
CA ALA A 479 -65.13 4.94 63.65
C ALA A 479 -66.21 6.01 63.80
N SER A 480 -66.29 6.97 62.86
CA SER A 480 -67.36 7.96 62.79
C SER A 480 -68.74 7.29 62.73
N ARG A 481 -68.92 6.27 61.88
CA ARG A 481 -70.19 5.54 61.75
C ARG A 481 -70.57 4.83 63.05
N ARG A 482 -69.62 4.18 63.74
CA ARG A 482 -69.87 3.54 65.04
C ARG A 482 -70.27 4.55 66.11
N VAL A 483 -69.63 5.72 66.14
CA VAL A 483 -69.96 6.80 67.07
C VAL A 483 -71.37 7.34 66.81
N ILE A 484 -71.73 7.58 65.54
CA ILE A 484 -73.09 8.01 65.15
C ILE A 484 -74.14 6.94 65.49
N THR A 485 -73.88 5.67 65.18
CA THR A 485 -74.82 4.56 65.42
C THR A 485 -75.08 4.38 66.92
N LYS A 486 -74.03 4.39 67.75
CA LYS A 486 -74.17 4.33 69.21
C LYS A 486 -74.91 5.54 69.79
N ALA A 487 -74.66 6.73 69.25
CA ALA A 487 -75.38 7.94 69.68
C ALA A 487 -76.87 7.90 69.27
N SER A 488 -77.19 7.29 68.12
CA SER A 488 -78.57 7.08 67.65
C SER A 488 -79.31 6.00 68.44
N GLU A 489 -78.62 4.95 68.89
CA GLU A 489 -79.19 3.87 69.73
C GLU A 489 -79.41 4.30 71.19
N ALA A 490 -78.63 5.28 71.68
CA ALA A 490 -78.72 5.81 73.04
C ALA A 490 -79.73 6.97 73.20
N ALA A 491 -80.48 7.34 72.15
CA ALA A 491 -81.44 8.44 72.19
C ALA A 491 -82.78 8.00 72.83
N PRO A 492 -83.24 8.64 73.94
CA PRO A 492 -84.60 8.45 74.46
C PRO A 492 -85.66 9.07 73.54
N PRO A 493 -86.94 8.66 73.62
CA PRO A 493 -88.01 9.17 72.74
C PRO A 493 -88.34 10.66 72.91
N ASP A 494 -87.81 11.31 73.95
CA ASP A 494 -88.25 12.62 74.42
C ASP A 494 -87.14 13.67 74.30
N GLY A 495 -86.77 14.03 73.06
CA GLY A 495 -86.35 15.38 72.60
C GLY A 495 -85.31 16.27 73.32
N ALA A 496 -84.77 15.96 74.50
CA ALA A 496 -83.88 16.88 75.22
C ALA A 496 -82.87 16.16 76.12
N GLY A 497 -81.59 16.10 75.70
CA GLY A 497 -80.49 15.79 76.61
C GLY A 497 -79.25 15.11 76.01
N ALA A 498 -78.23 15.94 75.73
CA ALA A 498 -76.82 15.68 76.09
C ALA A 498 -76.03 14.52 75.43
N SER A 499 -76.06 14.38 74.11
CA SER A 499 -74.90 13.82 73.36
C SER A 499 -74.59 14.54 72.05
N GLY A 500 -75.40 15.53 71.65
CA GLY A 500 -75.29 16.21 70.36
C GLY A 500 -73.95 16.92 70.11
N PRO A 501 -73.51 17.87 70.95
CA PRO A 501 -72.34 18.69 70.65
C PRO A 501 -71.03 17.88 70.62
N GLU A 502 -70.79 17.04 71.63
CA GLU A 502 -69.55 16.26 71.76
C GLU A 502 -69.47 15.13 70.73
N THR A 503 -70.60 14.51 70.37
CA THR A 503 -70.65 13.49 69.31
C THR A 503 -70.40 14.14 67.94
N ILE A 504 -71.01 15.30 67.67
CA ILE A 504 -70.78 16.06 66.44
C ILE A 504 -69.31 16.50 66.36
N GLU A 505 -68.70 16.95 67.46
CA GLU A 505 -67.30 17.34 67.50
C GLU A 505 -66.35 16.15 67.27
N ARG A 506 -66.61 14.99 67.89
CA ARG A 506 -65.81 13.77 67.70
C ARG A 506 -65.92 13.23 66.27
N VAL A 507 -67.13 13.19 65.70
CA VAL A 507 -67.36 12.81 64.31
C VAL A 507 -66.72 13.81 63.36
N GLY A 508 -66.84 15.11 63.63
CA GLY A 508 -66.20 16.18 62.87
C GLY A 508 -64.68 16.07 62.87
N SER A 509 -64.08 15.76 64.03
CA SER A 509 -62.63 15.51 64.16
C SER A 509 -62.17 14.28 63.38
N MET A 510 -62.91 13.17 63.44
CA MET A 510 -62.60 11.95 62.68
C MET A 510 -62.77 12.15 61.16
N MET A 511 -63.81 12.87 60.74
CA MET A 511 -64.02 13.24 59.33
C MET A 511 -62.94 14.18 58.81
N SER A 512 -62.51 15.15 59.62
CA SER A 512 -61.37 16.02 59.29
C SER A 512 -60.08 15.21 59.12
N LYS A 513 -59.79 14.25 60.02
CA LYS A 513 -58.66 13.32 59.87
C LYS A 513 -58.76 12.45 58.61
N ALA A 514 -59.95 11.97 58.27
CA ALA A 514 -60.19 11.22 57.03
C ALA A 514 -59.94 12.10 55.79
N LEU A 515 -60.39 13.36 55.80
CA LEU A 515 -60.18 14.33 54.74
C LEU A 515 -58.68 14.59 54.53
N THR A 516 -57.91 14.83 55.61
CA THR A 516 -56.45 15.01 55.54
C THR A 516 -55.74 13.80 54.94
N GLN A 517 -56.17 12.57 55.27
CA GLN A 517 -55.60 11.36 54.67
C GLN A 517 -55.99 11.20 53.19
N ALA A 518 -57.21 11.61 52.79
CA ALA A 518 -57.63 11.62 51.39
C ALA A 518 -56.83 12.63 50.57
N GLU A 519 -56.58 13.82 51.12
CA GLU A 519 -55.71 14.84 50.51
C GLU A 519 -54.27 14.34 50.39
N ARG A 520 -53.74 13.63 51.40
CA ARG A 520 -52.42 13.00 51.36
C ARG A 520 -52.35 11.93 50.27
N ALA A 521 -53.33 11.05 50.16
CA ALA A 521 -53.42 10.06 49.08
C ALA A 521 -53.47 10.75 47.70
N GLY A 522 -54.27 11.81 47.56
CA GLY A 522 -54.32 12.62 46.34
C GLY A 522 -53.01 13.34 46.02
N GLY A 523 -52.26 13.77 47.03
CA GLY A 523 -50.91 14.33 46.91
C GLY A 523 -49.89 13.31 46.41
N ILE A 524 -49.92 12.09 46.95
CA ILE A 524 -49.10 10.96 46.49
C ILE A 524 -49.41 10.65 45.02
N ILE A 525 -50.69 10.56 44.63
CA ILE A 525 -51.10 10.30 43.24
C ILE A 525 -50.68 11.44 42.28
N ARG A 526 -50.79 12.70 42.69
CA ARG A 526 -50.35 13.85 41.86
C ARG A 526 -48.84 13.90 41.69
N GLY A 527 -48.08 13.69 42.77
CA GLY A 527 -46.62 13.55 42.68
C GLY A 527 -46.20 12.38 41.78
N LEU A 528 -46.97 11.29 41.84
CA LEU A 528 -46.79 10.14 40.97
C LEU A 528 -46.97 10.47 39.50
N ARG A 529 -48.09 11.12 39.17
CA ARG A 529 -48.45 11.46 37.80
C ARG A 529 -47.37 12.33 37.15
N GLY A 530 -46.75 13.23 37.91
CA GLY A 530 -45.59 14.01 37.44
C GLY A 530 -44.32 13.19 37.16
N THR A 531 -44.16 12.02 37.79
CA THR A 531 -43.01 11.12 37.57
C THR A 531 -43.26 10.15 36.41
N PHE A 532 -44.53 9.80 36.14
CA PHE A 532 -44.94 8.85 35.09
C PHE A 532 -45.51 9.49 33.81
N GLU A 533 -45.85 10.79 33.79
CA GLU A 533 -46.15 11.52 32.55
C GLU A 533 -44.85 11.80 31.78
N LYS A 534 -44.28 10.72 31.26
CA LYS A 534 -43.37 10.72 30.11
C LYS A 534 -44.19 10.52 28.85
N ARG A 535 -45.19 11.39 28.64
CA ARG A 535 -45.57 11.76 27.27
C ARG A 535 -44.63 12.88 26.89
N GLU A 536 -44.06 12.80 25.69
CA GLU A 536 -43.23 13.84 25.09
C GLU A 536 -43.91 15.20 25.28
N ALA A 537 -43.51 15.91 26.34
CA ALA A 537 -43.99 17.24 26.62
C ALA A 537 -43.05 18.14 25.83
N THR A 538 -43.42 18.41 24.58
CA THR A 538 -42.61 19.15 23.62
C THR A 538 -42.18 20.47 24.26
N ARG A 539 -40.87 20.75 24.24
CA ARG A 539 -40.39 22.09 24.56
C ARG A 539 -40.79 23.03 23.44
N ALA A 540 -41.12 24.25 23.80
CA ALA A 540 -41.40 25.30 22.85
C ALA A 540 -40.76 26.60 23.35
N PRO A 541 -40.44 27.53 22.43
CA PRO A 541 -40.08 28.88 22.81
C PRO A 541 -41.23 29.53 23.59
N GLU A 542 -40.99 29.83 24.87
CA GLU A 542 -41.97 30.45 25.77
C GLU A 542 -41.43 31.75 26.35
N GLU A 543 -42.31 32.73 26.54
CA GLU A 543 -42.00 33.97 27.26
C GLU A 543 -42.07 33.73 28.75
N LEU A 544 -41.00 34.06 29.47
CA LEU A 544 -40.89 33.71 30.89
C LEU A 544 -41.69 34.64 31.83
N ALA A 545 -41.90 35.91 31.44
CA ALA A 545 -42.60 36.88 32.27
C ALA A 545 -44.04 36.44 32.63
N PRO A 546 -44.89 36.02 31.66
CA PRO A 546 -46.23 35.48 31.97
C PRO A 546 -46.18 34.25 32.90
N ILE A 547 -45.19 33.38 32.71
CA ILE A 547 -45.03 32.16 33.53
C ILE A 547 -44.72 32.53 34.98
N ILE A 548 -43.81 33.49 35.19
CA ILE A 548 -43.46 33.99 36.53
C ILE A 548 -44.67 34.65 37.20
N GLU A 549 -45.39 35.51 36.49
CA GLU A 549 -46.56 36.20 37.03
C GLU A 549 -47.66 35.23 37.47
N GLU A 550 -48.02 34.27 36.62
CA GLU A 550 -48.99 33.22 36.94
C GLU A 550 -48.50 32.36 38.12
N ALA A 551 -47.22 31.99 38.13
CA ALA A 551 -46.65 31.17 39.20
C ALA A 551 -46.64 31.90 40.55
N ILE A 552 -46.39 33.21 40.57
CA ILE A 552 -46.46 34.03 41.78
C ILE A 552 -47.89 34.03 42.35
N LEU A 553 -48.90 34.22 41.49
CA LEU A 553 -50.30 34.19 41.91
C LEU A 553 -50.68 32.84 42.53
N LEU A 554 -50.28 31.73 41.89
CA LEU A 554 -50.54 30.38 42.38
C LEU A 554 -49.77 30.05 43.67
N GLY A 555 -48.51 30.48 43.78
CA GLY A 555 -47.65 30.26 44.94
C GLY A 555 -48.13 30.96 46.22
N GLN A 556 -48.97 31.98 46.10
CA GLN A 556 -49.57 32.71 47.23
C GLN A 556 -50.88 32.08 47.74
N ILE A 557 -51.50 31.15 47.00
CA ILE A 557 -52.79 30.55 47.35
C ILE A 557 -52.64 29.70 48.62
N GLY A 558 -53.41 30.05 49.66
CA GLY A 558 -53.44 29.34 50.96
C GLY A 558 -52.82 30.11 52.13
N SER A 559 -52.11 31.22 51.87
CA SER A 559 -51.50 32.07 52.92
C SER A 559 -52.41 33.23 53.31
N THR A 560 -53.45 32.97 54.09
CA THR A 560 -54.44 34.00 54.49
C THR A 560 -54.16 34.64 55.86
N ARG A 561 -53.13 34.19 56.59
CA ARG A 561 -52.90 34.60 57.99
C ARG A 561 -51.99 35.83 58.18
N ASN A 562 -51.16 36.20 57.21
CA ASN A 562 -50.24 37.35 57.29
C ASN A 562 -49.92 37.88 55.87
N ARG A 563 -49.98 39.19 55.63
CA ARG A 563 -49.64 39.80 54.32
C ARG A 563 -48.12 39.72 54.09
N VAL A 564 -47.69 38.92 53.12
CA VAL A 564 -46.30 38.84 52.63
C VAL A 564 -46.16 39.79 51.43
N ASP A 565 -45.09 40.58 51.41
CA ASP A 565 -44.77 41.50 50.31
C ASP A 565 -43.97 40.74 49.24
N VAL A 566 -44.59 40.48 48.08
CA VAL A 566 -43.94 39.79 46.97
C VAL A 566 -43.59 40.81 45.89
N LYS A 567 -42.29 41.05 45.70
CA LYS A 567 -41.76 42.01 44.73
C LYS A 567 -41.23 41.27 43.50
N THR A 568 -41.59 41.74 42.32
CA THR A 568 -41.15 41.18 41.04
C THR A 568 -40.21 42.15 40.33
N VAL A 569 -39.04 41.68 39.91
CA VAL A 569 -38.03 42.48 39.19
C VAL A 569 -37.62 41.74 37.92
N LEU A 570 -38.24 42.09 36.79
CA LEU A 570 -37.96 41.47 35.49
C LEU A 570 -37.19 42.46 34.60
N SER A 571 -36.17 41.98 33.90
CA SER A 571 -35.48 42.78 32.87
C SER A 571 -36.44 43.08 31.71
N ALA A 572 -36.36 44.29 31.13
CA ALA A 572 -37.34 44.76 30.15
C ALA A 572 -37.42 43.92 28.85
N ASN A 573 -36.34 43.24 28.48
CA ASN A 573 -36.25 42.42 27.26
C ASN A 573 -35.68 41.03 27.60
N LEU A 574 -36.50 40.15 28.19
CA LEU A 574 -36.12 38.76 28.40
C LEU A 574 -36.32 37.97 27.09
N PRO A 575 -35.29 37.28 26.57
CA PRO A 575 -35.46 36.43 25.39
C PRO A 575 -36.33 35.21 25.71
N PRO A 576 -37.03 34.63 24.72
CA PRO A 576 -37.79 33.40 24.91
C PRO A 576 -36.87 32.24 25.30
N VAL A 577 -37.39 31.29 26.08
CA VAL A 577 -36.66 30.10 26.55
C VAL A 577 -37.28 28.84 25.98
N ASP A 578 -36.47 27.85 25.57
CA ASP A 578 -36.98 26.59 25.03
C ASP A 578 -37.34 25.62 26.15
N VAL A 579 -38.58 25.72 26.63
CA VAL A 579 -39.01 25.03 27.85
C VAL A 579 -40.38 24.42 27.74
N ASN A 580 -40.68 23.50 28.66
CA ASN A 580 -42.05 23.12 28.94
C ASN A 580 -42.67 24.10 29.95
N ARG A 581 -43.63 24.90 29.48
CA ARG A 581 -44.34 25.92 30.30
C ARG A 581 -44.81 25.39 31.66
N ILE A 582 -45.49 24.24 31.67
CA ILE A 582 -46.10 23.68 32.88
C ILE A 582 -45.03 23.25 33.88
N GLN A 583 -43.96 22.61 33.40
CA GLN A 583 -42.87 22.14 34.26
C GLN A 583 -42.09 23.30 34.88
N VAL A 584 -41.78 24.35 34.11
CA VAL A 584 -41.10 25.55 34.64
C VAL A 584 -42.01 26.32 35.60
N GLN A 585 -43.30 26.46 35.30
CA GLN A 585 -44.27 27.07 36.21
C GLN A 585 -44.31 26.32 37.56
N GLN A 586 -44.28 24.99 37.53
CA GLN A 586 -44.24 24.16 38.74
C GLN A 586 -42.98 24.40 39.59
N VAL A 587 -41.82 24.58 38.96
CA VAL A 587 -40.57 24.95 39.67
C VAL A 587 -40.78 26.27 40.41
N ILE A 588 -41.26 27.30 39.72
CA ILE A 588 -41.42 28.64 40.29
C ILE A 588 -42.49 28.64 41.40
N VAL A 589 -43.64 27.98 41.21
CA VAL A 589 -44.69 27.85 42.23
C VAL A 589 -44.14 27.19 43.50
N ASN A 590 -43.35 26.12 43.35
CA ASN A 590 -42.75 25.44 44.49
C ASN A 590 -41.75 26.33 45.25
N LEU A 591 -40.90 27.07 44.54
CA LEU A 591 -39.94 27.98 45.16
C LEU A 591 -40.64 29.15 45.86
N VAL A 592 -41.60 29.79 45.19
CA VAL A 592 -42.38 30.90 45.76
C VAL A 592 -43.17 30.45 46.99
N ARG A 593 -43.82 29.28 46.93
CA ARG A 593 -44.52 28.73 48.08
C ARG A 593 -43.58 28.44 49.25
N ASN A 594 -42.42 27.83 48.98
CA ASN A 594 -41.40 27.58 50.01
C ASN A 594 -40.92 28.89 50.66
N ALA A 595 -40.69 29.94 49.86
CA ALA A 595 -40.29 31.26 50.32
C ALA A 595 -41.38 31.93 51.18
N VAL A 596 -42.65 31.91 50.72
CA VAL A 596 -43.81 32.45 51.45
C VAL A 596 -44.01 31.73 52.79
N GLU A 597 -43.87 30.41 52.83
CA GLU A 597 -43.92 29.64 54.06
C GLU A 597 -42.76 30.00 55.00
N ALA A 598 -41.55 30.22 54.48
CA ALA A 598 -40.35 30.53 55.28
C ALA A 598 -40.41 31.91 55.95
N VAL A 599 -41.03 32.91 55.31
CA VAL A 599 -41.13 34.28 55.85
C VAL A 599 -42.34 34.50 56.77
N SER A 600 -43.22 33.51 56.93
CA SER A 600 -44.51 33.68 57.63
C SER A 600 -44.35 34.15 59.08
N ASP A 601 -43.24 33.77 59.74
CA ASP A 601 -42.91 34.13 61.12
C ASP A 601 -41.74 35.15 61.25
N SER A 602 -41.24 35.69 60.13
CA SER A 602 -40.15 36.68 60.11
C SER A 602 -40.62 38.11 60.41
N GLN A 603 -39.71 38.95 60.94
CA GLN A 603 -39.94 40.38 61.17
C GLN A 603 -40.04 41.17 59.84
N LEU A 604 -39.18 40.85 58.87
CA LEU A 604 -39.29 41.30 57.48
C LEU A 604 -39.96 40.17 56.68
N ARG A 605 -41.07 40.44 56.00
CA ARG A 605 -41.85 39.44 55.26
C ARG A 605 -41.84 39.72 53.77
N ARG A 606 -40.66 39.64 53.17
CA ARG A 606 -40.44 39.95 51.76
C ARG A 606 -40.00 38.71 50.99
N VAL A 607 -40.58 38.54 49.82
CA VAL A 607 -40.11 37.59 48.80
C VAL A 607 -39.84 38.39 47.53
N THR A 608 -38.68 38.20 46.93
CA THR A 608 -38.30 38.86 45.67
C THR A 608 -38.12 37.80 44.59
N VAL A 609 -38.80 37.98 43.46
CA VAL A 609 -38.62 37.14 42.26
C VAL A 609 -37.97 37.98 41.17
N GLU A 610 -36.78 37.58 40.75
CA GLU A 610 -35.99 38.27 39.75
C GLU A 610 -35.76 37.40 38.52
N ALA A 611 -35.73 38.01 37.33
CA ALA A 611 -35.32 37.34 36.11
C ALA A 611 -34.48 38.26 35.23
N PHE A 612 -33.31 37.78 34.81
CA PHE A 612 -32.37 38.51 33.97
C PHE A 612 -31.57 37.57 33.06
N ALA A 613 -31.12 38.09 31.92
CA ALA A 613 -30.22 37.35 31.03
C ALA A 613 -28.83 37.24 31.68
N ARG A 614 -28.38 36.01 31.96
CA ARG A 614 -27.06 35.75 32.56
C ARG A 614 -25.96 35.71 31.49
N SER A 615 -26.28 35.17 30.32
CA SER A 615 -25.42 35.14 29.14
C SER A 615 -26.27 35.16 27.86
N ALA A 616 -25.62 35.14 26.69
CA ALA A 616 -26.32 35.02 25.40
C ALA A 616 -27.11 33.70 25.24
N GLU A 617 -26.74 32.67 26.01
CA GLU A 617 -27.29 31.31 25.89
C GLU A 617 -28.18 30.94 27.08
N ASN A 618 -28.15 31.69 28.19
CA ASN A 618 -28.88 31.34 29.41
C ASN A 618 -29.51 32.55 30.11
N LEU A 619 -30.74 32.36 30.57
CA LEU A 619 -31.48 33.27 31.44
C LEU A 619 -31.46 32.72 32.87
N GLU A 620 -31.29 33.59 33.87
CA GLU A 620 -31.32 33.24 35.29
C GLU A 620 -32.57 33.78 35.99
N VAL A 621 -33.20 32.92 36.80
CA VAL A 621 -34.32 33.26 37.68
C VAL A 621 -33.89 33.09 39.12
N VAL A 622 -34.22 34.08 39.94
CA VAL A 622 -33.89 34.11 41.37
C VAL A 622 -35.17 34.26 42.19
N VAL A 623 -35.35 33.39 43.18
CA VAL A 623 -36.42 33.51 44.19
C VAL A 623 -35.74 33.67 45.54
N ALA A 624 -35.78 34.89 46.08
CA ALA A 624 -35.14 35.25 47.33
C ALA A 624 -36.17 35.57 48.42
N ASP A 625 -35.88 35.18 49.66
CA ASP A 625 -36.71 35.45 50.82
C ASP A 625 -35.94 36.14 51.95
N SER A 626 -36.69 36.73 52.89
CA SER A 626 -36.19 37.29 54.15
C SER A 626 -36.46 36.37 55.36
N GLY A 627 -36.49 35.05 55.11
CA GLY A 627 -36.71 34.01 56.10
C GLY A 627 -35.47 33.76 56.98
N PRO A 628 -35.46 32.69 57.80
CA PRO A 628 -34.31 32.34 58.63
C PRO A 628 -33.10 31.79 57.84
N GLY A 629 -33.21 31.66 56.52
CA GLY A 629 -32.18 31.08 55.65
C GLY A 629 -32.03 29.56 55.81
N VAL A 630 -30.96 29.03 55.21
CA VAL A 630 -30.62 27.60 55.26
C VAL A 630 -29.37 27.40 56.11
N THR A 631 -29.42 26.48 57.07
CA THR A 631 -28.26 26.16 57.92
C THR A 631 -27.12 25.51 57.13
N PRO A 632 -25.85 25.73 57.50
CA PRO A 632 -24.69 25.18 56.78
C PRO A 632 -24.69 23.65 56.63
N GLU A 633 -25.29 22.94 57.60
CA GLU A 633 -25.39 21.48 57.63
C GLU A 633 -26.32 20.90 56.55
N VAL A 634 -27.33 21.66 56.13
CA VAL A 634 -28.35 21.23 55.15
C VAL A 634 -27.98 21.71 53.73
N LYS A 635 -27.16 22.76 53.60
CA LYS A 635 -26.74 23.37 52.33
C LYS A 635 -26.18 22.35 51.31
N GLY A 636 -25.38 21.37 51.76
CA GLY A 636 -24.79 20.35 50.89
C GLY A 636 -25.69 19.16 50.53
N LYS A 637 -26.92 19.08 51.07
CA LYS A 637 -27.87 17.97 50.85
C LYS A 637 -29.23 18.45 50.36
N LEU A 638 -29.40 19.74 50.13
CA LEU A 638 -30.69 20.39 49.93
C LEU A 638 -31.46 19.94 48.68
N PHE A 639 -30.73 19.50 47.64
CA PHE A 639 -31.32 18.99 46.39
C PHE A 639 -31.48 17.47 46.36
N LYS A 640 -31.10 16.75 47.43
CA LYS A 640 -31.30 15.29 47.54
C LYS A 640 -32.72 15.00 48.00
N SER A 641 -33.36 13.99 47.40
CA SER A 641 -34.70 13.54 47.78
C SER A 641 -34.77 13.15 49.26
N PHE A 642 -35.89 13.47 49.91
CA PHE A 642 -36.22 13.19 51.32
C PHE A 642 -35.45 14.00 52.36
N VAL A 643 -34.78 15.08 51.96
CA VAL A 643 -34.15 16.04 52.88
C VAL A 643 -35.12 17.19 53.15
N THR A 644 -35.59 17.32 54.39
CA THR A 644 -36.42 18.44 54.84
C THR A 644 -36.06 18.88 56.25
N THR A 645 -36.28 20.16 56.55
CA THR A 645 -36.13 20.75 57.88
C THR A 645 -37.47 20.99 58.58
N LYS A 646 -38.59 20.52 57.99
CA LYS A 646 -39.97 20.77 58.46
C LYS A 646 -40.64 19.47 58.93
N ASP A 647 -41.38 19.53 60.04
CA ASP A 647 -42.09 18.37 60.65
C ASP A 647 -43.19 17.72 59.77
N SER A 648 -43.66 18.41 58.71
CA SER A 648 -44.69 17.91 57.78
C SER A 648 -44.27 17.93 56.30
N GLY A 649 -43.01 18.27 55.99
CA GLY A 649 -42.51 18.34 54.61
C GLY A 649 -42.02 16.98 54.10
N MET A 650 -42.38 16.59 52.89
CA MET A 650 -41.89 15.32 52.30
C MET A 650 -40.43 15.38 51.82
N GLY A 651 -39.83 16.57 51.67
CA GLY A 651 -38.45 16.72 51.17
C GLY A 651 -38.26 16.33 49.69
N ILE A 652 -39.34 16.30 48.91
CA ILE A 652 -39.35 15.89 47.49
C ILE A 652 -39.43 17.11 46.55
N GLY A 653 -39.94 18.25 47.04
CA GLY A 653 -40.20 19.43 46.19
C GLY A 653 -38.95 20.01 45.52
N LEU A 654 -37.87 20.19 46.28
CA LEU A 654 -36.61 20.77 45.76
C LEU A 654 -35.83 19.79 44.86
N SER A 655 -35.92 18.48 45.11
CA SER A 655 -35.30 17.50 44.21
C SER A 655 -36.04 17.39 42.87
N ILE A 656 -37.38 17.51 42.88
CA ILE A 656 -38.16 17.65 41.64
C ILE A 656 -37.78 18.94 40.90
N CYS A 657 -37.66 20.07 41.61
CA CYS A 657 -37.25 21.32 40.97
C CYS A 657 -35.87 21.19 40.31
N HIS A 658 -34.89 20.60 41.01
CA HIS A 658 -33.55 20.35 40.49
C HIS A 658 -33.58 19.46 39.23
N SER A 659 -34.31 18.34 39.27
CA SER A 659 -34.43 17.44 38.11
C SER A 659 -35.14 18.09 36.92
N ILE A 660 -36.17 18.93 37.14
CA ILE A 660 -36.84 19.66 36.06
C ILE A 660 -35.86 20.65 35.41
N VAL A 661 -35.10 21.41 36.19
CA VAL A 661 -34.12 22.38 35.69
C VAL A 661 -33.01 21.68 34.90
N GLU A 662 -32.42 20.62 35.44
CA GLU A 662 -31.39 19.82 34.76
C GLU A 662 -31.91 19.20 33.46
N MET A 663 -33.14 18.67 33.46
CA MET A 663 -33.75 18.16 32.24
C MET A 663 -33.81 19.24 31.16
N HIS A 664 -34.15 20.48 31.52
CA HIS A 664 -34.16 21.62 30.60
C HIS A 664 -32.77 22.15 30.22
N GLY A 665 -31.68 21.53 30.68
CA GLY A 665 -30.31 21.96 30.37
C GLY A 665 -29.82 23.11 31.23
N GLY A 666 -30.53 23.44 32.31
CA GLY A 666 -30.15 24.47 33.27
C GLY A 666 -29.46 23.90 34.51
N GLU A 667 -29.00 24.80 35.38
CA GLU A 667 -28.42 24.49 36.69
C GLU A 667 -29.23 25.18 37.79
N MET A 668 -29.33 24.56 38.98
CA MET A 668 -30.01 25.13 40.14
C MET A 668 -29.08 25.15 41.36
N TRP A 669 -29.02 26.27 42.07
CA TRP A 669 -28.17 26.42 43.26
C TRP A 669 -28.78 27.36 44.30
N LEU A 670 -28.16 27.40 45.49
CA LEU A 670 -28.52 28.27 46.60
C LEU A 670 -27.49 29.40 46.75
N GLY A 671 -27.91 30.63 46.59
CA GLY A 671 -27.14 31.86 46.80
C GLY A 671 -27.46 32.53 48.14
N GLU A 672 -26.95 33.76 48.30
CA GLU A 672 -27.17 34.60 49.48
C GLU A 672 -28.28 35.62 49.20
N SER A 673 -29.25 35.74 50.11
CA SER A 673 -30.29 36.77 50.03
C SER A 673 -29.77 38.07 50.66
N ALA A 674 -29.93 39.20 49.97
CA ALA A 674 -29.58 40.53 50.50
C ALA A 674 -30.39 40.88 51.77
N ASP A 675 -31.56 40.27 51.95
CA ASP A 675 -32.43 40.44 53.12
C ASP A 675 -32.17 39.38 54.22
N GLY A 676 -31.11 38.58 54.10
CA GLY A 676 -30.64 37.64 55.13
C GLY A 676 -31.26 36.24 55.13
N GLY A 677 -32.24 35.96 54.26
CA GLY A 677 -32.87 34.65 54.10
C GLY A 677 -32.21 33.76 53.05
N ALA A 678 -33.00 32.93 52.35
CA ALA A 678 -32.50 32.05 51.29
C ALA A 678 -32.73 32.65 49.90
N ALA A 679 -31.79 32.44 48.97
CA ALA A 679 -31.94 32.82 47.56
C ALA A 679 -31.74 31.59 46.66
N PHE A 680 -32.80 31.15 45.99
CA PHE A 680 -32.76 30.04 45.05
C PHE A 680 -32.58 30.55 43.64
N HIS A 681 -31.53 30.07 42.97
CA HIS A 681 -31.20 30.44 41.61
C HIS A 681 -31.38 29.24 40.68
N PHE A 682 -31.88 29.49 39.48
CA PHE A 682 -31.80 28.50 38.41
C PHE A 682 -31.66 29.14 37.03
N THR A 683 -31.03 28.44 36.09
CA THR A 683 -30.89 28.87 34.70
C THR A 683 -31.83 28.12 33.75
N LEU A 684 -32.18 28.76 32.64
CA LEU A 684 -32.90 28.18 31.51
C LEU A 684 -32.22 28.59 30.20
N PRO A 685 -32.09 27.68 29.21
CA PRO A 685 -31.48 28.00 27.93
C PRO A 685 -32.39 28.92 27.10
N VAL A 686 -31.77 29.91 26.47
CA VAL A 686 -32.44 30.80 25.51
C VAL A 686 -32.83 30.00 24.28
N ALA A 687 -34.06 30.19 23.77
CA ALA A 687 -34.50 29.58 22.53
C ALA A 687 -33.69 30.17 21.36
N GLY A 688 -32.98 29.31 20.62
CA GLY A 688 -32.14 29.69 19.47
C GLY A 688 -32.91 29.99 18.20
#